data_AF-A0A0C9MD81-F1
#
_entry.id   AF-A0A0C9MD81-F1
#
_cell.length_a   1.000
_cell.length_b   1.000
_cell.length_c   1.000
_cell.angle_alpha   90.00
_cell.angle_beta   90.00
_cell.angle_gamma   90.00
#
_symmetry.space_group_name_H-M   'P 1'
#
loop_
_entity.id
_entity.type
_entity.pdbx_description
1 polymer ?
#
loop_
_entity_poly.entity_id
_entity_poly.type
_entity_poly.pdbx_seq_one_letter_code
_entity_poly.pdbx_strand_id
1 'polypeptide(L)'
;MESQQQQVFMHQQHPSADIPLHGRYLHITDIHMDKHYLAGATIKSDCHREPKKHKHKKKKQGLLAGYWGAPGMDCDSPQRLVYHSIDYIAREWKDKVDFIIWTGDNARHDGDALVTRTKKEIVGYNVKVADLLKSAFTLDSNRTLPIVPCIGNNDIHPHNELRGMKNNPQLLEFSEMWKDFIPEKQQKAFKRGGYFAVDVVPGLRVLSLNSLYFFGSNDVVNSCSDVNGPGARHVKWMRSQLKKARRDNVKVIIIGHVPPTVKTFKDSCLDDYIKLSTKFKDVITGHMYGHSNMDHFQVLSRGSGNLARIGSANDDDEDDEDDMMQIQKDAGRFISTLRKQYKKIKKYRGTQDLVVVHIAPPMLPLFYPTFRVNEYQVDHSTDQFGQWLKYTQYFANLTYWNEQRHPITRKHLAPEFEIEYSTDETYNMTDLTAASWLNFAQHISSKQVMGCGQSKSNAFPHDEDAIPQNTDINTINQQDVPPIVITKAHSIASVDSLLPQSTSANAVAMDTKNSVPLEHDAIQNGSATDAQNMSEKPPVIIEERTQVHDYGEPPNLEEHNSKQATIRQVKPIVINSPESISEPTIVPASDIPQAKAAAVEAGILAPSSNESTPMESSSSITAWSILIRRNSSSFKDITVEIPTIEPFMTVADVKRKIHVETGQQIKLIHLGKILQNNAALVPSSCSKSQLKQNAVRVANRGVIQAMVYRK
;
A
#
# COMPACT_ATOMS: atom_id res chain seq x y z
N MET A 1 6.39 -50.63 -28.51
CA MET A 1 5.18 -50.35 -27.72
C MET A 1 5.64 -49.98 -26.32
N GLU A 2 5.00 -48.98 -25.71
CA GLU A 2 5.02 -48.60 -24.28
C GLU A 2 6.36 -48.70 -23.50
N SER A 3 6.86 -47.62 -22.88
CA SER A 3 6.09 -46.69 -22.07
C SER A 3 6.24 -45.20 -22.45
N GLN A 4 5.11 -44.52 -22.60
CA GLN A 4 5.01 -43.07 -22.46
C GLN A 4 4.26 -42.77 -21.16
N GLN A 5 4.91 -42.13 -20.18
CA GLN A 5 4.23 -41.38 -19.12
C GLN A 5 5.22 -40.48 -18.35
N GLN A 6 4.70 -39.43 -17.72
CA GLN A 6 5.43 -38.47 -16.88
C GLN A 6 6.56 -37.65 -17.54
N GLN A 7 6.24 -36.96 -18.64
CA GLN A 7 6.72 -35.58 -18.83
C GLN A 7 5.53 -34.66 -19.17
N VAL A 8 5.05 -33.93 -18.16
CA VAL A 8 4.10 -32.82 -18.31
C VAL A 8 4.71 -31.59 -17.62
N PHE A 9 5.54 -30.87 -18.35
CA PHE A 9 6.10 -29.59 -17.90
C PHE A 9 5.60 -28.47 -18.82
N MET A 10 4.68 -27.66 -18.26
CA MET A 10 4.32 -26.30 -18.66
C MET A 10 4.61 -25.94 -20.13
N HIS A 11 3.71 -26.33 -21.03
CA HIS A 11 3.70 -25.78 -22.39
C HIS A 11 3.47 -24.26 -22.29
N GLN A 12 4.19 -23.46 -23.10
CA GLN A 12 4.12 -22.00 -23.05
C GLN A 12 2.77 -21.50 -23.60
N GLN A 13 1.74 -21.53 -22.75
CA GLN A 13 0.48 -20.88 -23.05
C GLN A 13 0.65 -19.37 -22.94
N HIS A 14 0.79 -18.73 -24.10
CA HIS A 14 0.19 -17.41 -24.26
C HIS A 14 -1.28 -17.50 -23.80
N PRO A 15 -1.81 -16.52 -23.03
CA PRO A 15 -3.22 -16.53 -22.68
C PRO A 15 -4.06 -16.67 -23.96
N SER A 16 -4.92 -17.70 -24.01
CA SER A 16 -5.81 -17.92 -25.14
C SER A 16 -6.70 -16.70 -25.32
N ALA A 17 -6.85 -16.23 -26.55
CA ALA A 17 -7.56 -14.99 -26.88
C ALA A 17 -9.04 -15.00 -26.44
N ASP A 18 -9.57 -16.18 -26.11
CA ASP A 18 -10.94 -16.44 -25.69
C ASP A 18 -11.19 -16.25 -24.17
N ILE A 19 -10.18 -15.90 -23.36
CA ILE A 19 -10.37 -15.53 -21.95
C ILE A 19 -10.65 -14.02 -21.87
N PRO A 20 -11.84 -13.58 -21.40
CA PRO A 20 -12.13 -12.17 -21.22
C PRO A 20 -11.23 -11.56 -20.15
N LEU A 21 -10.53 -10.48 -20.50
CA LEU A 21 -9.69 -9.75 -19.55
C LEU A 21 -10.55 -8.98 -18.55
N HIS A 22 -10.15 -8.99 -17.27
CA HIS A 22 -10.77 -8.19 -16.22
C HIS A 22 -10.39 -6.70 -16.32
N GLY A 23 -9.26 -6.40 -16.96
CA GLY A 23 -8.66 -5.06 -17.00
C GLY A 23 -8.03 -4.67 -15.67
N ARG A 24 -7.56 -5.65 -14.88
CA ARG A 24 -7.08 -5.43 -13.51
C ARG A 24 -5.84 -6.22 -13.18
N TYR A 25 -4.97 -5.67 -12.32
CA TYR A 25 -3.86 -6.42 -11.76
C TYR A 25 -3.46 -5.93 -10.36
N LEU A 26 -2.90 -6.85 -9.57
CA LEU A 26 -2.43 -6.58 -8.21
C LEU A 26 -1.01 -6.01 -8.21
N HIS A 27 -0.75 -5.09 -7.29
CA HIS A 27 0.60 -4.67 -6.91
C HIS A 27 0.80 -4.93 -5.41
N ILE A 28 1.77 -5.80 -5.11
CA ILE A 28 2.22 -6.15 -3.75
C ILE A 28 3.71 -5.78 -3.64
N THR A 29 4.15 -5.25 -2.50
CA THR A 29 5.54 -4.82 -2.31
C THR A 29 5.92 -4.81 -0.83
N ASP A 30 7.23 -4.85 -0.55
CA ASP A 30 7.82 -4.55 0.77
C ASP A 30 7.12 -5.36 1.87
N ILE A 31 7.27 -6.69 1.76
CA ILE A 31 6.58 -7.69 2.59
C ILE A 31 7.30 -7.87 3.92
N HIS A 32 8.63 -7.84 3.92
CA HIS A 32 9.49 -7.90 5.10
C HIS A 32 9.06 -8.94 6.12
N MET A 33 8.99 -10.21 5.70
CA MET A 33 8.66 -11.31 6.59
C MET A 33 9.75 -11.49 7.64
N ASP A 34 9.33 -11.51 8.90
CA ASP A 34 10.14 -11.90 10.04
C ASP A 34 9.53 -13.11 10.78
N LYS A 35 10.41 -14.06 11.12
CA LYS A 35 10.14 -15.24 11.94
C LYS A 35 10.46 -15.04 13.43
N HIS A 36 11.27 -14.04 13.78
CA HIS A 36 11.70 -13.76 15.15
C HIS A 36 10.68 -12.93 15.93
N TYR A 37 9.71 -12.30 15.25
CA TYR A 37 8.68 -11.43 15.82
C TYR A 37 7.83 -12.19 16.85
N LEU A 38 7.96 -11.77 18.11
CA LEU A 38 7.16 -12.24 19.23
C LEU A 38 6.09 -11.21 19.60
N ALA A 39 4.82 -11.65 19.67
CA ALA A 39 3.75 -10.80 20.17
C ALA A 39 3.99 -10.43 21.64
N GLY A 40 3.91 -9.14 21.99
CA GLY A 40 4.24 -8.63 23.32
C GLY A 40 5.73 -8.35 23.58
N ALA A 41 6.61 -8.50 22.59
CA ALA A 41 8.01 -8.07 22.65
C ALA A 41 8.20 -6.56 22.70
N THR A 42 9.41 -6.09 23.01
CA THR A 42 9.79 -4.67 22.94
C THR A 42 10.10 -4.22 21.52
N ILE A 43 9.72 -2.98 21.18
CA ILE A 43 10.02 -2.39 19.87
C ILE A 43 11.54 -2.19 19.66
N LYS A 44 12.27 -1.73 20.70
CA LYS A 44 13.76 -1.63 20.74
C LYS A 44 14.49 -2.99 20.75
N SER A 45 13.95 -3.96 20.03
CA SER A 45 14.51 -5.28 19.73
C SER A 45 13.92 -5.84 18.43
N ASP A 46 13.44 -4.98 17.53
CA ASP A 46 12.71 -5.30 16.29
C ASP A 46 11.53 -6.27 16.54
N CYS A 47 10.88 -6.14 17.70
CA CYS A 47 9.87 -7.09 18.20
C CYS A 47 10.36 -8.54 18.43
N HIS A 48 11.67 -8.80 18.51
CA HIS A 48 12.24 -10.14 18.74
C HIS A 48 12.36 -10.57 20.23
N ARG A 49 12.19 -9.69 21.23
CA ARG A 49 12.44 -10.01 22.66
C ARG A 49 11.38 -9.54 23.65
N GLU A 50 11.01 -10.41 24.59
CA GLU A 50 10.12 -10.04 25.71
C GLU A 50 10.70 -8.96 26.65
N PRO A 51 9.86 -8.08 27.23
CA PRO A 51 10.28 -7.13 28.25
C PRO A 51 10.70 -7.83 29.56
N LYS A 52 11.96 -7.62 29.99
CA LYS A 52 12.54 -8.15 31.24
C LYS A 52 11.59 -8.01 32.44
N LYS A 53 11.43 -9.06 33.25
CA LYS A 53 10.33 -9.27 34.22
C LYS A 53 9.97 -8.07 35.12
N HIS A 54 10.97 -7.35 35.64
CA HIS A 54 10.73 -6.16 36.48
C HIS A 54 10.07 -4.97 35.74
N LYS A 55 10.09 -4.95 34.40
CA LYS A 55 9.46 -3.92 33.55
C LYS A 55 8.04 -4.28 33.07
N HIS A 56 7.45 -5.43 33.46
CA HIS A 56 6.10 -5.83 33.01
C HIS A 56 4.99 -4.79 33.33
N LYS A 57 5.19 -3.89 34.31
CA LYS A 57 4.29 -2.75 34.57
C LYS A 57 4.13 -1.79 33.36
N LYS A 58 5.05 -1.80 32.38
CA LYS A 58 4.97 -1.00 31.15
C LYS A 58 3.95 -1.49 30.10
N LYS A 59 3.21 -2.60 30.35
CA LYS A 59 2.10 -3.06 29.47
C LYS A 59 1.02 -1.98 29.18
N LYS A 60 0.97 -0.88 29.92
CA LYS A 60 0.04 0.25 29.72
C LYS A 60 0.49 1.35 28.74
N GLN A 61 1.70 1.28 28.16
CA GLN A 61 2.29 2.40 27.40
C GLN A 61 2.41 2.19 25.88
N GLY A 62 1.83 1.14 25.30
CA GLY A 62 1.91 0.90 23.84
C GLY A 62 3.27 0.44 23.29
N LEU A 63 4.32 0.47 24.12
CA LEU A 63 5.72 0.12 23.79
C LEU A 63 5.98 -1.38 23.52
N LEU A 64 4.95 -2.17 23.17
CA LEU A 64 5.04 -3.61 22.98
C LEU A 64 4.34 -4.07 21.70
N ALA A 65 4.95 -5.04 21.03
CA ALA A 65 4.51 -5.67 19.79
C ALA A 65 3.05 -6.15 19.86
N GLY A 66 2.25 -5.82 18.84
CA GLY A 66 0.92 -6.41 18.66
C GLY A 66 0.99 -7.89 18.25
N TYR A 67 -0.15 -8.55 18.10
CA TYR A 67 -0.19 -9.93 17.58
C TYR A 67 -0.06 -9.95 16.06
N TRP A 68 -0.81 -9.10 15.35
CA TRP A 68 -0.79 -9.04 13.88
C TRP A 68 0.33 -8.15 13.32
N GLY A 69 0.96 -7.33 14.15
CA GLY A 69 1.97 -6.35 13.75
C GLY A 69 1.99 -5.19 14.73
N ALA A 70 2.92 -4.26 14.58
CA ALA A 70 3.11 -3.11 15.45
C ALA A 70 2.92 -1.79 14.66
N PRO A 71 1.67 -1.45 14.26
CA PRO A 71 1.40 -0.33 13.35
C PRO A 71 1.95 1.00 13.86
N GLY A 72 2.79 1.64 13.06
CA GLY A 72 3.48 2.89 13.41
C GLY A 72 4.87 2.71 14.03
N MET A 73 5.30 1.49 14.36
CA MET A 73 6.55 1.19 15.05
C MET A 73 7.56 0.53 14.12
N ASP A 74 8.86 0.64 14.45
CA ASP A 74 9.94 -0.09 13.77
C ASP A 74 9.97 -1.58 14.13
N CYS A 75 9.07 -2.36 13.52
CA CYS A 75 9.10 -3.83 13.54
C CYS A 75 8.59 -4.41 12.20
N ASP A 76 9.22 -5.50 11.78
CA ASP A 76 8.89 -6.20 10.54
C ASP A 76 7.59 -7.05 10.61
N SER A 77 7.16 -7.62 9.48
CA SER A 77 5.91 -8.37 9.37
C SER A 77 6.01 -9.74 10.04
N PRO A 78 5.25 -10.03 11.11
CA PRO A 78 5.22 -11.38 11.65
C PRO A 78 4.68 -12.36 10.62
N GLN A 79 5.30 -13.53 10.46
CA GLN A 79 4.92 -14.57 9.47
C GLN A 79 3.40 -14.78 9.28
N ARG A 80 2.65 -14.83 10.39
CA ARG A 80 1.18 -14.97 10.40
C ARG A 80 0.42 -13.84 9.71
N LEU A 81 0.91 -12.59 9.75
CA LEU A 81 0.34 -11.49 8.98
C LEU A 81 0.53 -11.72 7.48
N VAL A 82 1.74 -12.13 7.06
CA VAL A 82 2.06 -12.36 5.65
C VAL A 82 1.22 -13.49 5.07
N TYR A 83 1.09 -14.62 5.78
CA TYR A 83 0.29 -15.76 5.31
C TYR A 83 -1.19 -15.39 5.21
N HIS A 84 -1.73 -14.71 6.24
CA HIS A 84 -3.09 -14.20 6.24
C HIS A 84 -3.34 -13.21 5.11
N SER A 85 -2.40 -12.29 4.85
CA SER A 85 -2.59 -11.23 3.86
C SER A 85 -2.55 -11.78 2.43
N ILE A 86 -1.64 -12.72 2.13
CA ILE A 86 -1.59 -13.38 0.82
C ILE A 86 -2.84 -14.25 0.60
N ASP A 87 -3.30 -15.01 1.61
CA ASP A 87 -4.56 -15.77 1.54
C ASP A 87 -5.75 -14.85 1.30
N TYR A 88 -5.91 -13.79 2.11
CA TYR A 88 -6.99 -12.82 1.97
C TYR A 88 -7.01 -12.20 0.57
N ILE A 89 -5.87 -11.70 0.07
CA ILE A 89 -5.79 -11.06 -1.24
C ILE A 89 -6.15 -12.05 -2.35
N ALA A 90 -5.63 -13.27 -2.31
CA ALA A 90 -5.98 -14.27 -3.33
C ALA A 90 -7.46 -14.66 -3.27
N ARG A 91 -7.99 -14.97 -2.08
CA ARG A 91 -9.39 -15.34 -1.87
C ARG A 91 -10.36 -14.23 -2.32
N GLU A 92 -9.96 -12.95 -2.26
CA GLU A 92 -10.77 -11.84 -2.75
C GLU A 92 -10.51 -11.46 -4.22
N TRP A 93 -9.32 -11.64 -4.78
CA TRP A 93 -8.95 -11.02 -6.08
C TRP A 93 -8.52 -11.97 -7.19
N LYS A 94 -8.19 -13.23 -6.88
CA LYS A 94 -7.67 -14.23 -7.83
C LYS A 94 -8.51 -14.38 -9.10
N ASP A 95 -9.83 -14.42 -8.97
CA ASP A 95 -10.76 -14.58 -10.09
C ASP A 95 -11.33 -13.23 -10.59
N LYS A 96 -10.59 -12.13 -10.34
CA LYS A 96 -10.97 -10.74 -10.67
C LYS A 96 -9.82 -9.92 -11.27
N VAL A 97 -8.66 -10.54 -11.53
CA VAL A 97 -7.43 -9.89 -12.02
C VAL A 97 -6.69 -10.74 -13.03
N ASP A 98 -6.00 -10.09 -13.97
CA ASP A 98 -5.33 -10.70 -15.10
C ASP A 98 -3.88 -11.13 -14.79
N PHE A 99 -3.21 -10.42 -13.86
CA PHE A 99 -1.83 -10.72 -13.42
C PHE A 99 -1.51 -10.06 -12.06
N ILE A 100 -0.30 -10.31 -11.56
CA ILE A 100 0.26 -9.73 -10.33
C ILE A 100 1.65 -9.18 -10.62
N ILE A 101 1.95 -7.95 -10.19
CA ILE A 101 3.31 -7.46 -10.03
C ILE A 101 3.69 -7.49 -8.55
N TRP A 102 4.90 -7.97 -8.25
CA TRP A 102 5.41 -8.07 -6.88
C TRP A 102 6.81 -7.46 -6.81
N THR A 103 6.95 -6.28 -6.19
CA THR A 103 8.18 -5.48 -6.28
C THR A 103 9.21 -5.72 -5.15
N GLY A 104 9.33 -6.98 -4.70
CA GLY A 104 10.42 -7.44 -3.86
C GLY A 104 10.31 -7.07 -2.37
N ASP A 105 11.46 -7.16 -1.69
CA ASP A 105 11.69 -7.00 -0.26
C ASP A 105 10.86 -7.96 0.60
N ASN A 106 11.22 -9.25 0.48
CA ASN A 106 10.66 -10.33 1.28
C ASN A 106 11.30 -10.45 2.66
N ALA A 107 12.58 -10.12 2.78
CA ALA A 107 13.31 -10.29 4.04
C ALA A 107 13.10 -9.08 4.96
N ARG A 108 12.88 -9.35 6.25
CA ARG A 108 12.95 -8.37 7.34
C ARG A 108 14.19 -7.47 7.28
N HIS A 109 14.15 -6.33 7.96
CA HIS A 109 15.32 -5.48 8.21
C HIS A 109 16.32 -6.14 9.17
N ASP A 110 17.39 -5.42 9.51
CA ASP A 110 18.48 -5.93 10.37
C ASP A 110 18.92 -4.90 11.42
N GLY A 111 17.94 -4.32 12.14
CA GLY A 111 18.19 -3.37 13.24
C GLY A 111 18.64 -4.07 14.53
N ASP A 112 18.15 -5.29 14.76
CA ASP A 112 18.51 -6.08 15.93
C ASP A 112 19.93 -6.68 15.84
N ALA A 113 20.90 -5.91 16.36
CA ALA A 113 22.30 -6.30 16.48
C ALA A 113 22.56 -7.63 17.25
N LEU A 114 21.57 -8.20 17.96
CA LEU A 114 21.70 -9.52 18.61
C LEU A 114 21.17 -10.68 17.75
N VAL A 115 20.44 -10.40 16.66
CA VAL A 115 19.80 -11.40 15.78
C VAL A 115 20.04 -10.99 14.33
N THR A 116 21.30 -11.06 13.88
CA THR A 116 21.69 -10.57 12.55
C THR A 116 21.17 -11.45 11.40
N ARG A 117 20.90 -10.82 10.25
CA ARG A 117 20.19 -11.41 9.11
C ARG A 117 21.13 -12.15 8.18
N THR A 118 21.19 -13.47 8.35
CA THR A 118 22.03 -14.36 7.54
C THR A 118 21.55 -14.53 6.09
N LYS A 119 22.45 -14.84 5.15
CA LYS A 119 22.09 -15.24 3.78
C LYS A 119 21.05 -16.37 3.74
N LYS A 120 21.20 -17.40 4.58
CA LYS A 120 20.28 -18.56 4.65
C LYS A 120 18.86 -18.12 4.99
N GLU A 121 18.72 -17.09 5.83
CA GLU A 121 17.44 -16.52 6.22
C GLU A 121 16.82 -15.69 5.07
N ILE A 122 17.59 -14.84 4.40
CA ILE A 122 17.12 -14.05 3.23
C ILE A 122 16.64 -14.95 2.09
N VAL A 123 17.41 -15.99 1.74
CA VAL A 123 17.02 -17.00 0.74
C VAL A 123 15.77 -17.77 1.22
N GLY A 124 15.71 -18.13 2.50
CA GLY A 124 14.55 -18.82 3.08
C GLY A 124 13.24 -18.02 3.00
N TYR A 125 13.27 -16.71 3.26
CA TYR A 125 12.11 -15.84 3.05
C TYR A 125 11.74 -15.73 1.57
N ASN A 126 12.73 -15.64 0.69
CA ASN A 126 12.50 -15.53 -0.76
C ASN A 126 11.89 -16.78 -1.39
N VAL A 127 12.32 -17.98 -0.99
CA VAL A 127 11.64 -19.24 -1.32
C VAL A 127 10.20 -19.20 -0.79
N LYS A 128 10.02 -18.91 0.51
CA LYS A 128 8.71 -19.04 1.16
C LYS A 128 7.67 -18.08 0.59
N VAL A 129 8.02 -16.84 0.26
CA VAL A 129 7.08 -15.89 -0.37
C VAL A 129 6.80 -16.26 -1.84
N ALA A 130 7.80 -16.72 -2.59
CA ALA A 130 7.60 -17.21 -3.94
C ALA A 130 6.60 -18.37 -3.98
N ASP A 131 6.79 -19.38 -3.13
CA ASP A 131 5.88 -20.52 -3.02
C ASP A 131 4.47 -20.09 -2.59
N LEU A 132 4.34 -19.21 -1.60
CA LEU A 132 3.05 -18.69 -1.13
C LEU A 132 2.28 -17.97 -2.25
N LEU A 133 2.91 -17.02 -2.96
CA LEU A 133 2.26 -16.29 -4.05
C LEU A 133 1.89 -17.23 -5.20
N LYS A 134 2.79 -18.15 -5.58
CA LYS A 134 2.51 -19.16 -6.61
C LYS A 134 1.31 -20.02 -6.24
N SER A 135 1.27 -20.57 -5.03
CA SER A 135 0.17 -21.42 -4.55
C SER A 135 -1.15 -20.65 -4.52
N ALA A 136 -1.14 -19.43 -3.96
CA ALA A 136 -2.35 -18.62 -3.79
C ALA A 136 -3.02 -18.29 -5.13
N PHE A 137 -2.24 -17.85 -6.13
CA PHE A 137 -2.73 -17.46 -7.46
C PHE A 137 -2.69 -18.59 -8.52
N THR A 138 -2.51 -19.86 -8.10
CA THR A 138 -2.73 -21.02 -8.99
C THR A 138 -4.23 -21.30 -9.13
N LEU A 139 -4.78 -21.04 -10.31
CA LEU A 139 -6.21 -21.07 -10.62
C LEU A 139 -6.75 -22.50 -10.68
N ASP A 140 -6.00 -23.38 -11.34
CA ASP A 140 -6.29 -24.80 -11.52
C ASP A 140 -4.98 -25.58 -11.68
N SER A 141 -5.05 -26.91 -11.75
CA SER A 141 -3.87 -27.79 -11.77
C SER A 141 -2.88 -27.53 -12.92
N ASN A 142 -3.27 -26.79 -13.97
CA ASN A 142 -2.44 -26.51 -15.14
C ASN A 142 -2.15 -25.00 -15.33
N ARG A 143 -2.71 -24.10 -14.51
CA ARG A 143 -2.71 -22.66 -14.78
C ARG A 143 -2.54 -21.82 -13.50
N THR A 144 -1.54 -20.95 -13.52
CA THR A 144 -1.27 -19.91 -12.52
C THR A 144 -1.37 -18.54 -13.20
N LEU A 145 -1.88 -17.52 -12.51
CA LEU A 145 -1.81 -16.14 -13.03
C LEU A 145 -0.33 -15.72 -13.22
N PRO A 146 -0.01 -14.88 -14.23
CA PRO A 146 1.32 -14.31 -14.36
C PRO A 146 1.70 -13.49 -13.12
N ILE A 147 2.68 -13.98 -12.36
CA ILE A 147 3.30 -13.24 -11.25
C ILE A 147 4.64 -12.73 -11.76
N VAL A 148 4.85 -11.41 -11.74
CA VAL A 148 6.10 -10.79 -12.20
C VAL A 148 6.85 -10.17 -11.02
N PRO A 149 7.83 -10.88 -10.44
CA PRO A 149 8.66 -10.35 -9.37
C PRO A 149 9.74 -9.37 -9.86
N CYS A 150 10.28 -8.55 -8.97
CA CYS A 150 11.61 -7.93 -9.11
C CYS A 150 12.42 -8.00 -7.80
N ILE A 151 13.74 -7.84 -7.88
CA ILE A 151 14.65 -8.03 -6.74
C ILE A 151 14.65 -6.80 -5.82
N GLY A 152 14.35 -7.01 -4.53
CA GLY A 152 14.46 -6.01 -3.48
C GLY A 152 15.89 -5.78 -2.98
N ASN A 153 16.14 -4.70 -2.22
CA ASN A 153 17.46 -4.42 -1.65
C ASN A 153 17.74 -5.13 -0.32
N ASN A 154 16.69 -5.59 0.36
CA ASN A 154 16.76 -6.51 1.49
C ASN A 154 16.80 -7.99 1.07
N ASP A 155 16.46 -8.30 -0.19
CA ASP A 155 16.52 -9.65 -0.77
C ASP A 155 17.93 -10.13 -1.15
N ILE A 156 18.97 -9.29 -0.94
CA ILE A 156 20.35 -9.52 -1.35
C ILE A 156 21.29 -9.50 -0.13
N HIS A 157 22.32 -10.35 -0.15
CA HIS A 157 23.30 -10.51 0.92
C HIS A 157 24.76 -10.46 0.41
N PRO A 158 25.63 -9.57 0.93
CA PRO A 158 25.35 -8.52 1.91
C PRO A 158 24.28 -7.52 1.44
N HIS A 159 23.68 -6.79 2.40
CA HIS A 159 22.61 -5.83 2.13
C HIS A 159 23.02 -4.84 1.02
N ASN A 160 22.12 -4.58 0.06
CA ASN A 160 22.34 -3.75 -1.14
C ASN A 160 23.42 -4.23 -2.13
N GLU A 161 24.35 -5.13 -1.75
CA GLU A 161 25.54 -5.49 -2.52
C GLU A 161 25.29 -6.49 -3.67
N LEU A 162 24.57 -6.09 -4.72
CA LEU A 162 24.48 -6.95 -5.92
C LEU A 162 25.71 -6.81 -6.83
N ARG A 163 26.74 -7.61 -6.53
CA ARG A 163 28.05 -7.64 -7.19
C ARG A 163 27.99 -8.19 -8.63
N GLY A 164 28.18 -7.32 -9.62
CA GLY A 164 28.47 -7.69 -11.02
C GLY A 164 27.38 -8.53 -11.73
N MET A 165 27.68 -8.99 -12.95
CA MET A 165 26.74 -9.69 -13.87
C MET A 165 27.17 -11.10 -14.31
N LYS A 166 28.48 -11.36 -14.43
CA LYS A 166 28.99 -12.66 -14.94
C LYS A 166 29.06 -13.65 -13.79
N ASN A 167 28.34 -14.76 -13.91
CA ASN A 167 28.33 -15.85 -12.93
C ASN A 167 27.99 -15.39 -11.49
N ASN A 168 27.12 -14.39 -11.35
CA ASN A 168 26.68 -13.90 -10.04
C ASN A 168 25.87 -15.00 -9.32
N PRO A 169 26.30 -15.51 -8.16
CA PRO A 169 25.67 -16.65 -7.51
C PRO A 169 24.27 -16.33 -6.97
N GLN A 170 24.03 -15.09 -6.53
CA GLN A 170 22.70 -14.68 -6.06
C GLN A 170 21.70 -14.67 -7.22
N LEU A 171 22.09 -14.18 -8.40
CA LEU A 171 21.24 -14.26 -9.60
C LEU A 171 21.01 -15.69 -10.09
N LEU A 172 21.92 -16.62 -9.79
CA LEU A 172 21.69 -18.05 -10.05
C LEU A 172 20.68 -18.62 -9.06
N GLU A 173 20.81 -18.34 -7.76
CA GLU A 173 19.85 -18.74 -6.73
C GLU A 173 18.43 -18.22 -7.05
N PHE A 174 18.29 -16.92 -7.35
CA PHE A 174 17.00 -16.35 -7.78
C PHE A 174 16.45 -16.95 -9.08
N SER A 175 17.31 -17.36 -10.02
CA SER A 175 16.84 -17.93 -11.30
C SER A 175 16.20 -19.31 -11.17
N GLU A 176 16.56 -20.07 -10.12
CA GLU A 176 15.93 -21.35 -9.79
C GLU A 176 14.69 -21.13 -8.89
N MET A 177 14.74 -20.19 -7.92
CA MET A 177 13.58 -19.83 -7.10
C MET A 177 12.41 -19.27 -7.94
N TRP A 178 12.71 -18.45 -8.96
CA TRP A 178 11.71 -17.82 -9.83
C TRP A 178 11.57 -18.51 -11.18
N LYS A 179 11.97 -19.77 -11.29
CA LYS A 179 11.94 -20.54 -12.56
C LYS A 179 10.56 -20.58 -13.22
N ASP A 180 9.50 -20.57 -12.41
CA ASP A 180 8.10 -20.64 -12.85
C ASP A 180 7.49 -19.25 -13.14
N PHE A 181 8.19 -18.16 -12.76
CA PHE A 181 7.78 -16.77 -13.02
C PHE A 181 8.56 -16.13 -14.18
N ILE A 182 9.77 -16.60 -14.45
CA ILE A 182 10.65 -16.10 -15.52
C ILE A 182 10.45 -16.97 -16.77
N PRO A 183 9.89 -16.44 -17.88
CA PRO A 183 9.75 -17.19 -19.12
C PRO A 183 11.10 -17.74 -19.57
N GLU A 184 11.15 -19.00 -20.01
CA GLU A 184 12.37 -19.72 -20.41
C GLU A 184 13.29 -18.88 -21.33
N LYS A 185 12.71 -18.23 -22.34
CA LYS A 185 13.41 -17.35 -23.31
C LYS A 185 14.11 -16.14 -22.64
N GLN A 186 13.73 -15.77 -21.43
CA GLN A 186 14.33 -14.71 -20.60
C GLN A 186 15.32 -15.21 -19.55
N GLN A 187 15.35 -16.51 -19.20
CA GLN A 187 16.25 -17.05 -18.18
C GLN A 187 17.72 -16.67 -18.41
N LYS A 188 18.14 -16.63 -19.68
CA LYS A 188 19.49 -16.20 -20.10
C LYS A 188 19.77 -14.71 -19.90
N ALA A 189 18.74 -13.86 -19.85
CA ALA A 189 18.87 -12.45 -19.44
C ALA A 189 18.89 -12.34 -17.91
N PHE A 190 17.99 -13.04 -17.22
CA PHE A 190 17.89 -13.03 -15.77
C PHE A 190 19.18 -13.52 -15.09
N LYS A 191 19.69 -14.71 -15.44
CA LYS A 191 20.97 -15.28 -14.94
C LYS A 191 22.21 -14.41 -15.25
N ARG A 192 22.05 -13.31 -16.00
CA ARG A 192 23.10 -12.31 -16.32
C ARG A 192 22.88 -10.94 -15.70
N GLY A 193 21.71 -10.65 -15.12
CA GLY A 193 21.43 -9.32 -14.60
C GLY A 193 20.16 -9.12 -13.77
N GLY A 194 19.42 -10.17 -13.40
CA GLY A 194 18.22 -10.06 -12.55
C GLY A 194 17.03 -9.34 -13.18
N TYR A 195 17.10 -9.01 -14.47
CA TYR A 195 16.06 -8.33 -15.24
C TYR A 195 15.48 -9.25 -16.32
N PHE A 196 14.18 -9.14 -16.58
CA PHE A 196 13.44 -9.99 -17.52
C PHE A 196 12.14 -9.32 -17.99
N ALA A 197 11.49 -9.89 -19.00
CA ALA A 197 10.27 -9.35 -19.58
C ALA A 197 9.20 -10.44 -19.78
N VAL A 198 7.99 -10.19 -19.29
CA VAL A 198 6.86 -11.12 -19.32
C VAL A 198 5.74 -10.50 -20.16
N ASP A 199 5.24 -11.24 -21.15
CA ASP A 199 3.99 -10.91 -21.83
C ASP A 199 2.86 -11.45 -20.94
N VAL A 200 2.18 -10.56 -20.21
CA VAL A 200 1.23 -10.94 -19.14
C VAL A 200 -0.18 -11.16 -19.68
N VAL A 201 -0.59 -10.34 -20.65
CA VAL A 201 -1.78 -10.54 -21.49
C VAL A 201 -1.41 -10.20 -22.94
N PRO A 202 -2.19 -10.60 -23.96
CA PRO A 202 -1.99 -10.14 -25.32
C PRO A 202 -1.82 -8.61 -25.37
N GLY A 203 -0.87 -8.11 -26.15
CA GLY A 203 -0.60 -6.67 -26.27
C GLY A 203 0.09 -5.99 -25.07
N LEU A 204 0.27 -6.62 -23.90
CA LEU A 204 0.83 -5.97 -22.70
C LEU A 204 2.01 -6.75 -22.10
N ARG A 205 3.14 -6.05 -21.90
CA ARG A 205 4.39 -6.61 -21.40
C ARG A 205 4.86 -5.90 -20.13
N VAL A 206 5.17 -6.68 -19.09
CA VAL A 206 5.88 -6.17 -17.90
C VAL A 206 7.39 -6.31 -18.12
N LEU A 207 8.15 -5.23 -17.89
CA LEU A 207 9.60 -5.25 -17.77
C LEU A 207 9.97 -5.20 -16.29
N SER A 208 10.49 -6.31 -15.77
CA SER A 208 11.09 -6.37 -14.44
C SER A 208 12.52 -5.88 -14.50
N LEU A 209 12.77 -4.74 -13.84
CA LEU A 209 14.08 -4.10 -13.76
C LEU A 209 14.77 -4.50 -12.46
N ASN A 210 16.04 -4.87 -12.57
CA ASN A 210 16.93 -4.97 -11.42
C ASN A 210 17.42 -3.58 -11.02
N SER A 211 16.67 -2.91 -10.15
CA SER A 211 16.97 -1.54 -9.69
C SER A 211 18.29 -1.43 -8.92
N LEU A 212 18.82 -2.52 -8.35
CA LEU A 212 20.09 -2.48 -7.60
C LEU A 212 21.30 -2.09 -8.44
N TYR A 213 21.29 -2.31 -9.76
CA TYR A 213 22.37 -1.83 -10.64
C TYR A 213 22.29 -0.33 -10.96
N PHE A 214 21.21 0.34 -10.54
CA PHE A 214 21.06 1.79 -10.61
C PHE A 214 21.15 2.45 -9.23
N PHE A 215 20.88 1.70 -8.16
CA PHE A 215 20.87 2.16 -6.77
C PHE A 215 22.22 2.79 -6.36
N GLY A 216 22.15 3.91 -5.65
CA GLY A 216 23.30 4.62 -5.08
C GLY A 216 24.08 3.73 -4.15
N SER A 217 23.45 3.33 -3.04
CA SER A 217 23.96 2.51 -1.94
C SER A 217 24.29 1.04 -2.29
N ASN A 218 24.42 0.71 -3.58
CA ASN A 218 25.08 -0.50 -4.06
C ASN A 218 26.49 -0.12 -4.51
N ASP A 219 27.39 0.14 -3.56
CA ASP A 219 28.73 0.69 -3.82
C ASP A 219 29.66 -0.29 -4.58
N VAL A 220 29.29 -1.56 -4.63
CA VAL A 220 30.03 -2.61 -5.34
C VAL A 220 29.75 -2.66 -6.85
N VAL A 221 29.02 -1.68 -7.40
CA VAL A 221 28.84 -1.47 -8.85
C VAL A 221 28.92 0.01 -9.26
N ASN A 222 29.66 0.26 -10.34
CA ASN A 222 29.79 1.58 -10.98
C ASN A 222 28.46 2.14 -11.51
N SER A 223 28.42 3.45 -11.74
CA SER A 223 27.32 4.12 -12.45
C SER A 223 27.25 3.73 -13.93
N CYS A 224 26.17 4.13 -14.61
CA CYS A 224 25.93 3.83 -16.03
C CYS A 224 26.91 4.54 -16.99
N SER A 225 27.84 5.35 -16.48
CA SER A 225 28.98 5.88 -17.23
C SER A 225 30.01 4.80 -17.55
N ASP A 226 30.10 3.74 -16.74
CA ASP A 226 30.85 2.54 -17.07
C ASP A 226 30.10 1.74 -18.14
N VAL A 227 30.47 1.94 -19.40
CA VAL A 227 29.88 1.30 -20.58
C VAL A 227 29.94 -0.24 -20.57
N ASN A 228 30.81 -0.82 -19.74
CA ASN A 228 30.95 -2.26 -19.55
C ASN A 228 30.27 -2.78 -18.28
N GLY A 229 29.99 -1.90 -17.32
CA GLY A 229 29.41 -2.22 -16.01
C GLY A 229 27.93 -2.61 -16.04
N PRO A 230 27.37 -3.03 -14.89
CA PRO A 230 26.00 -3.54 -14.80
C PRO A 230 24.93 -2.54 -15.26
N GLY A 231 25.00 -1.29 -14.78
CA GLY A 231 24.04 -0.25 -15.12
C GLY A 231 23.94 -0.01 -16.64
N ALA A 232 25.06 0.22 -17.33
CA ALA A 232 25.04 0.49 -18.77
C ALA A 232 24.51 -0.70 -19.60
N ARG A 233 24.78 -1.95 -19.19
CA ARG A 233 24.23 -3.14 -19.87
C ARG A 233 22.74 -3.33 -19.58
N HIS A 234 22.28 -3.02 -18.37
CA HIS A 234 20.86 -3.02 -18.01
C HIS A 234 20.09 -1.97 -18.83
N VAL A 235 20.61 -0.74 -18.93
CA VAL A 235 20.09 0.32 -19.83
C VAL A 235 20.06 -0.15 -21.30
N LYS A 236 21.12 -0.83 -21.78
CA LYS A 236 21.16 -1.39 -23.14
C LYS A 236 20.11 -2.49 -23.37
N TRP A 237 19.84 -3.34 -22.38
CA TRP A 237 18.76 -4.33 -22.43
C TRP A 237 17.37 -3.68 -22.43
N MET A 238 17.11 -2.73 -21.53
CA MET A 238 15.85 -1.98 -21.44
C MET A 238 15.54 -1.28 -22.77
N ARG A 239 16.53 -0.59 -23.34
CA ARG A 239 16.49 0.02 -24.68
C ARG A 239 16.16 -0.99 -25.80
N SER A 240 16.56 -2.25 -25.65
CA SER A 240 16.24 -3.32 -26.60
C SER A 240 14.81 -3.84 -26.43
N GLN A 241 14.33 -4.01 -25.19
CA GLN A 241 12.96 -4.45 -24.93
C GLN A 241 11.92 -3.41 -25.36
N LEU A 242 12.17 -2.12 -25.10
CA LEU A 242 11.30 -1.03 -25.54
C LEU A 242 11.26 -0.92 -27.09
N LYS A 243 12.40 -1.13 -27.77
CA LYS A 243 12.46 -1.25 -29.23
C LYS A 243 11.72 -2.49 -29.77
N LYS A 244 11.69 -3.59 -29.02
CA LYS A 244 10.93 -4.80 -29.38
C LYS A 244 9.43 -4.53 -29.21
N ALA A 245 9.02 -4.05 -28.04
CA ALA A 245 7.63 -3.71 -27.72
C ALA A 245 6.98 -2.76 -28.76
N ARG A 246 7.65 -1.65 -29.14
CA ARG A 246 7.15 -0.76 -30.22
C ARG A 246 6.98 -1.49 -31.57
N ARG A 247 7.83 -2.46 -31.89
CA ARG A 247 7.75 -3.23 -33.15
C ARG A 247 6.65 -4.29 -33.09
N ASP A 248 6.46 -4.91 -31.93
CA ASP A 248 5.42 -5.90 -31.67
C ASP A 248 4.01 -5.27 -31.54
N ASN A 249 3.90 -3.93 -31.56
CA ASN A 249 2.72 -3.16 -31.13
C ASN A 249 2.24 -3.51 -29.70
N VAL A 250 3.18 -3.70 -28.78
CA VAL A 250 2.95 -4.11 -27.39
C VAL A 250 3.23 -2.94 -26.45
N LYS A 251 2.29 -2.68 -25.53
CA LYS A 251 2.40 -1.69 -24.45
C LYS A 251 3.25 -2.24 -23.29
N VAL A 252 3.84 -1.34 -22.49
CA VAL A 252 4.84 -1.69 -21.48
C VAL A 252 4.54 -1.12 -20.11
N ILE A 253 4.52 -2.00 -19.12
CA ILE A 253 4.56 -1.72 -17.68
C ILE A 253 6.02 -1.88 -17.23
N ILE A 254 6.58 -0.91 -16.50
CA ILE A 254 7.95 -0.99 -15.94
C ILE A 254 7.86 -1.14 -14.43
N ILE A 255 8.44 -2.22 -13.89
CA ILE A 255 8.54 -2.44 -12.45
C ILE A 255 9.99 -2.48 -11.99
N GLY A 256 10.24 -2.06 -10.77
CA GLY A 256 11.49 -2.27 -10.03
C GLY A 256 11.22 -2.09 -8.54
N HIS A 257 12.21 -2.35 -7.68
CA HIS A 257 12.02 -2.15 -6.25
C HIS A 257 12.33 -0.70 -5.85
N VAL A 258 13.61 -0.31 -5.95
CA VAL A 258 14.06 1.05 -5.62
C VAL A 258 13.60 2.04 -6.70
N PRO A 259 12.88 3.12 -6.35
CA PRO A 259 12.41 4.11 -7.32
C PRO A 259 13.56 4.98 -7.87
N PRO A 260 13.49 5.42 -9.14
CA PRO A 260 14.43 6.35 -9.77
C PRO A 260 14.32 7.77 -9.19
N THR A 261 15.21 8.17 -8.28
CA THR A 261 15.33 9.55 -7.76
C THR A 261 16.81 9.96 -7.72
N VAL A 262 17.14 11.23 -7.42
CA VAL A 262 18.55 11.62 -7.17
C VAL A 262 19.08 11.24 -5.79
N LYS A 263 18.21 10.92 -4.81
CA LYS A 263 18.67 10.33 -3.54
C LYS A 263 18.97 8.83 -3.69
N THR A 264 18.37 8.16 -4.68
CA THR A 264 18.39 6.70 -4.82
C THR A 264 19.11 6.18 -6.05
N PHE A 265 19.11 6.84 -7.21
CA PHE A 265 19.80 6.35 -8.41
C PHE A 265 21.09 7.11 -8.66
N LYS A 266 22.16 6.40 -9.01
CA LYS A 266 23.43 6.98 -9.47
C LYS A 266 23.16 7.89 -10.68
N ASP A 267 23.65 9.13 -10.65
CA ASP A 267 23.32 10.23 -11.59
C ASP A 267 23.15 9.78 -13.05
N SER A 268 24.18 9.17 -13.66
CA SER A 268 24.12 8.77 -15.08
C SER A 268 23.13 7.63 -15.38
N CYS A 269 22.76 6.82 -14.39
CA CYS A 269 21.68 5.82 -14.53
C CYS A 269 20.30 6.47 -14.48
N LEU A 270 20.07 7.43 -13.58
CA LEU A 270 18.84 8.22 -13.57
C LEU A 270 18.66 8.98 -14.89
N ASP A 271 19.75 9.58 -15.36
CA ASP A 271 19.79 10.37 -16.59
C ASP A 271 19.46 9.51 -17.82
N ASP A 272 20.03 8.31 -17.96
CA ASP A 272 19.70 7.38 -19.06
C ASP A 272 18.32 6.72 -18.91
N TYR A 273 17.83 6.49 -17.68
CA TYR A 273 16.48 6.03 -17.41
C TYR A 273 15.43 7.06 -17.86
N ILE A 274 15.62 8.35 -17.54
CA ILE A 274 14.74 9.45 -17.97
C ILE A 274 14.78 9.58 -19.50
N LYS A 275 15.98 9.61 -20.11
CA LYS A 275 16.15 9.69 -21.58
C LYS A 275 15.51 8.51 -22.33
N LEU A 276 15.47 7.32 -21.73
CA LEU A 276 14.75 6.18 -22.30
C LEU A 276 13.24 6.32 -22.12
N SER A 277 12.78 6.63 -20.91
CA SER A 277 11.36 6.64 -20.59
C SER A 277 10.60 7.69 -21.41
N THR A 278 11.11 8.93 -21.52
CA THR A 278 10.47 9.95 -22.38
C THR A 278 10.50 9.59 -23.87
N LYS A 279 11.53 8.87 -24.32
CA LYS A 279 11.68 8.40 -25.72
C LYS A 279 10.75 7.23 -26.09
N PHE A 280 10.13 6.59 -25.11
CA PHE A 280 9.22 5.45 -25.28
C PHE A 280 7.88 5.62 -24.56
N LYS A 281 7.45 6.85 -24.27
CA LYS A 281 6.18 7.19 -23.59
C LYS A 281 4.89 6.88 -24.39
N ASP A 282 5.05 6.52 -25.65
CA ASP A 282 4.02 5.94 -26.55
C ASP A 282 3.83 4.43 -26.32
N VAL A 283 4.87 3.76 -25.78
CA VAL A 283 4.90 2.33 -25.46
C VAL A 283 4.64 2.11 -23.99
N ILE A 284 5.28 2.90 -23.12
CA ILE A 284 5.24 2.74 -21.67
C ILE A 284 3.95 3.36 -21.12
N THR A 285 3.12 2.55 -20.46
CA THR A 285 1.85 3.00 -19.86
C THR A 285 1.97 3.27 -18.37
N GLY A 286 3.03 2.81 -17.71
CA GLY A 286 3.34 3.23 -16.34
C GLY A 286 4.66 2.69 -15.78
N HIS A 287 5.02 3.23 -14.61
CA HIS A 287 6.22 2.91 -13.84
C HIS A 287 5.83 2.70 -12.37
N MET A 288 6.20 1.55 -11.77
CA MET A 288 5.69 1.09 -10.47
C MET A 288 6.82 0.55 -9.59
N TYR A 289 6.89 1.02 -8.35
CA TYR A 289 8.00 0.77 -7.42
C TYR A 289 7.52 0.60 -5.98
N GLY A 290 8.42 0.19 -5.08
CA GLY A 290 8.22 0.05 -3.64
C GLY A 290 9.27 0.84 -2.86
N HIS A 291 9.97 0.19 -1.92
CA HIS A 291 11.17 0.63 -1.20
C HIS A 291 10.99 1.81 -0.22
N SER A 292 10.14 2.78 -0.54
CA SER A 292 9.99 4.00 0.28
C SER A 292 8.97 3.86 1.40
N ASN A 293 8.33 2.69 1.53
CA ASN A 293 7.30 2.37 2.54
C ASN A 293 6.18 3.42 2.70
N MET A 294 5.92 4.22 1.65
CA MET A 294 4.97 5.34 1.66
C MET A 294 4.29 5.49 0.30
N ASP A 295 2.95 5.55 0.29
CA ASP A 295 2.18 5.83 -0.92
C ASP A 295 2.50 7.24 -1.48
N HIS A 296 3.08 7.29 -2.67
CA HIS A 296 3.28 8.54 -3.40
C HIS A 296 3.52 8.33 -4.90
N PHE A 297 3.61 9.44 -5.62
CA PHE A 297 4.17 9.49 -6.96
C PHE A 297 5.24 10.57 -7.02
N GLN A 298 6.03 10.56 -8.09
CA GLN A 298 6.99 11.62 -8.40
C GLN A 298 7.01 11.89 -9.91
N VAL A 299 7.49 13.07 -10.30
CA VAL A 299 7.58 13.49 -11.71
C VAL A 299 9.01 13.86 -12.03
N LEU A 300 9.67 13.02 -12.83
CA LEU A 300 11.00 13.26 -13.37
C LEU A 300 10.89 14.06 -14.67
N SER A 301 11.94 14.80 -15.03
CA SER A 301 11.97 15.62 -16.24
C SER A 301 13.33 15.59 -16.95
N ARG A 302 13.30 15.43 -18.28
CA ARG A 302 14.47 15.63 -19.14
C ARG A 302 14.72 17.14 -19.33
N GLY A 303 15.98 17.57 -19.24
CA GLY A 303 16.37 18.94 -19.60
C GLY A 303 16.24 20.00 -18.50
N SER A 304 16.05 19.62 -17.24
CA SER A 304 16.23 20.54 -16.10
C SER A 304 17.13 19.92 -15.05
N GLY A 305 18.40 20.35 -15.03
CA GLY A 305 19.38 19.96 -14.00
C GLY A 305 18.99 20.35 -12.58
N ASN A 306 17.93 21.15 -12.43
CA ASN A 306 17.22 21.38 -11.17
C ASN A 306 16.18 20.28 -10.87
N LEU A 307 15.19 20.00 -11.74
CA LEU A 307 14.01 19.21 -11.32
C LEU A 307 14.37 17.78 -10.91
N ALA A 308 15.31 17.13 -11.61
CA ALA A 308 15.86 15.85 -11.14
C ALA A 308 16.55 16.02 -9.77
N ARG A 309 17.41 17.04 -9.61
CA ARG A 309 18.21 17.29 -8.39
C ARG A 309 17.45 17.84 -7.19
N ILE A 310 16.13 18.03 -7.26
CA ILE A 310 15.30 18.50 -6.12
C ILE A 310 14.89 17.31 -5.20
N GLY A 311 15.81 16.36 -5.02
CA GLY A 311 15.90 15.57 -3.79
C GLY A 311 16.74 16.29 -2.71
N SER A 312 17.76 17.05 -3.11
CA SER A 312 18.66 17.77 -2.21
C SER A 312 18.11 19.14 -1.82
N ALA A 313 17.19 19.15 -0.85
CA ALA A 313 17.23 20.17 0.20
C ALA A 313 17.99 19.54 1.37
N ASN A 314 18.89 20.29 1.99
CA ASN A 314 19.75 19.80 3.08
C ASN A 314 18.92 19.15 4.20
N ASP A 315 19.39 17.98 4.62
CA ASP A 315 18.99 17.27 5.84
C ASP A 315 20.30 16.86 6.54
N ASP A 316 21.14 17.85 6.81
CA ASP A 316 22.20 17.77 7.80
C ASP A 316 21.53 17.98 9.18
N ASP A 317 21.73 17.07 10.14
CA ASP A 317 21.68 17.22 11.62
C ASP A 317 21.38 15.86 12.30
N GLU A 318 21.85 15.69 13.55
CA GLU A 318 22.12 14.40 14.21
C GLU A 318 21.10 14.00 15.33
N ASP A 319 21.27 12.75 15.81
CA ASP A 319 20.94 12.21 17.16
C ASP A 319 19.51 11.88 17.65
N ASP A 320 19.49 11.02 18.69
CA ASP A 320 18.41 10.15 19.19
C ASP A 320 17.35 10.82 20.10
N GLU A 321 16.07 10.52 19.89
CA GLU A 321 15.18 9.69 20.76
C GLU A 321 13.69 9.80 20.35
N ASP A 322 12.87 8.85 20.82
CA ASP A 322 11.42 8.62 20.52
C ASP A 322 11.06 8.24 19.06
N ASP A 323 11.28 6.96 18.75
CA ASP A 323 10.97 6.24 17.49
C ASP A 323 9.64 6.69 16.81
N MET A 324 8.53 6.67 17.57
CA MET A 324 7.19 7.08 17.09
C MET A 324 7.10 8.52 16.63
N MET A 325 7.86 9.42 17.26
CA MET A 325 7.91 10.82 16.89
C MET A 325 8.80 11.01 15.65
N GLN A 326 9.84 10.19 15.50
CA GLN A 326 10.74 10.25 14.34
C GLN A 326 10.05 9.85 13.03
N ILE A 327 9.34 8.72 13.00
CA ILE A 327 8.57 8.30 11.81
C ILE A 327 7.55 9.38 11.40
N GLN A 328 6.89 10.03 12.37
CA GLN A 328 5.94 11.12 12.11
C GLN A 328 6.62 12.42 11.65
N LYS A 329 7.77 12.80 12.24
CA LYS A 329 8.61 13.94 11.79
C LYS A 329 9.01 13.73 10.33
N ASP A 330 9.53 12.55 9.99
CA ASP A 330 10.12 12.28 8.68
C ASP A 330 9.07 12.08 7.58
N ALA A 331 7.91 11.48 7.89
CA ALA A 331 6.75 11.53 6.99
C ALA A 331 6.30 12.99 6.72
N GLY A 332 6.32 13.86 7.74
CA GLY A 332 6.05 15.30 7.60
C GLY A 332 7.10 16.04 6.74
N ARG A 333 8.39 15.72 6.96
CA ARG A 333 9.55 16.23 6.20
C ARG A 333 9.45 15.82 4.73
N PHE A 334 9.13 14.56 4.47
CA PHE A 334 8.90 13.99 3.14
C PHE A 334 7.74 14.68 2.41
N ILE A 335 6.59 14.84 3.06
CA ILE A 335 5.44 15.62 2.51
C ILE A 335 5.83 17.06 2.18
N SER A 336 6.67 17.70 3.01
CA SER A 336 7.20 19.04 2.74
C SER A 336 8.06 19.05 1.46
N THR A 337 8.92 18.03 1.28
CA THR A 337 9.77 17.88 0.09
C THR A 337 8.98 17.56 -1.18
N LEU A 338 7.99 16.67 -1.15
CA LEU A 338 7.06 16.44 -2.28
C LEU A 338 6.33 17.73 -2.67
N ARG A 339 5.82 18.50 -1.69
CA ARG A 339 5.19 19.81 -1.95
C ARG A 339 6.17 20.83 -2.55
N LYS A 340 7.45 20.83 -2.14
CA LYS A 340 8.51 21.66 -2.74
C LYS A 340 8.82 21.23 -4.19
N GLN A 341 8.73 19.94 -4.52
CA GLN A 341 8.85 19.43 -5.89
C GLN A 341 7.65 19.86 -6.75
N TYR A 342 6.43 19.54 -6.33
CA TYR A 342 5.20 19.86 -7.06
C TYR A 342 5.03 21.37 -7.35
N LYS A 343 5.38 22.25 -6.41
CA LYS A 343 5.39 23.71 -6.63
C LYS A 343 6.28 24.14 -7.81
N LYS A 344 7.34 23.39 -8.12
CA LYS A 344 8.28 23.69 -9.23
C LYS A 344 7.81 23.09 -10.57
N ILE A 345 6.95 22.08 -10.54
CA ILE A 345 6.30 21.49 -11.73
C ILE A 345 5.39 22.49 -12.45
N LYS A 346 4.89 23.53 -11.76
CA LYS A 346 4.12 24.64 -12.38
C LYS A 346 4.82 25.37 -13.54
N LYS A 347 6.14 25.18 -13.71
CA LYS A 347 6.89 25.73 -14.85
C LYS A 347 6.69 24.96 -16.16
N TYR A 348 6.07 23.79 -16.12
CA TYR A 348 5.85 22.91 -17.28
C TYR A 348 4.43 23.07 -17.84
N ARG A 349 4.33 23.26 -19.16
CA ARG A 349 3.07 23.37 -19.91
C ARG A 349 2.72 22.12 -20.73
N GLY A 350 3.40 20.99 -20.49
CA GLY A 350 3.18 19.76 -21.25
C GLY A 350 4.04 18.59 -20.77
N THR A 351 3.71 17.40 -21.25
CA THR A 351 4.20 16.11 -20.75
C THR A 351 5.32 15.47 -21.58
N GLN A 352 5.75 16.11 -22.68
CA GLN A 352 6.65 15.50 -23.67
C GLN A 352 7.98 15.01 -23.07
N ASP A 353 8.49 15.75 -22.08
CA ASP A 353 9.76 15.50 -21.39
C ASP A 353 9.59 15.03 -19.94
N LEU A 354 8.37 14.60 -19.55
CA LEU A 354 8.05 14.15 -18.20
C LEU A 354 7.95 12.62 -18.11
N VAL A 355 8.27 12.09 -16.94
CA VAL A 355 8.08 10.68 -16.56
C VAL A 355 7.40 10.66 -15.19
N VAL A 356 6.24 10.03 -15.09
CA VAL A 356 5.57 9.83 -13.79
C VAL A 356 5.89 8.44 -13.26
N VAL A 357 6.29 8.37 -12.00
CA VAL A 357 6.69 7.14 -11.34
C VAL A 357 5.91 7.00 -10.04
N HIS A 358 5.28 5.85 -9.85
CA HIS A 358 4.41 5.56 -8.71
C HIS A 358 5.12 4.63 -7.75
N ILE A 359 4.98 4.92 -6.46
CA ILE A 359 5.52 4.11 -5.37
C ILE A 359 4.32 3.62 -4.57
N ALA A 360 4.19 2.31 -4.41
CA ALA A 360 3.15 1.72 -3.59
C ALA A 360 3.55 1.76 -2.09
N PRO A 361 2.57 1.89 -1.18
CA PRO A 361 2.78 1.57 0.22
C PRO A 361 3.01 0.06 0.42
N PRO A 362 3.54 -0.36 1.59
CA PRO A 362 4.06 -1.70 1.79
C PRO A 362 3.04 -2.67 2.40
N MET A 363 3.33 -3.96 2.36
CA MET A 363 2.66 -4.95 3.24
C MET A 363 3.25 -4.95 4.66
N LEU A 364 4.46 -4.43 4.85
CA LEU A 364 5.07 -4.12 6.15
C LEU A 364 4.15 -3.27 7.06
N PRO A 365 3.90 -3.68 8.32
CA PRO A 365 3.09 -2.92 9.27
C PRO A 365 3.82 -1.71 9.90
N LEU A 366 4.72 -1.04 9.17
CA LEU A 366 5.33 0.24 9.58
C LEU A 366 4.27 1.35 9.69
N PHE A 367 3.24 1.30 8.85
CA PHE A 367 2.01 2.07 9.01
C PHE A 367 0.83 1.11 9.21
N TYR A 368 -0.03 0.95 8.21
CA TYR A 368 -0.92 -0.20 8.09
C TYR A 368 -0.46 -1.05 6.90
N PRO A 369 -0.52 -2.39 6.98
CA PRO A 369 -0.23 -3.26 5.85
C PRO A 369 -1.21 -3.00 4.71
N THR A 370 -0.72 -3.01 3.48
CA THR A 370 -1.48 -2.63 2.28
C THR A 370 -1.28 -3.56 1.09
N PHE A 371 -2.15 -3.40 0.09
CA PHE A 371 -1.93 -3.83 -1.30
C PHE A 371 -2.72 -2.90 -2.25
N ARG A 372 -2.41 -2.91 -3.54
CA ARG A 372 -3.07 -2.07 -4.54
C ARG A 372 -3.67 -2.87 -5.68
N VAL A 373 -4.89 -2.52 -6.09
CA VAL A 373 -5.53 -3.01 -7.32
C VAL A 373 -5.45 -1.89 -8.35
N ASN A 374 -4.91 -2.17 -9.54
CA ASN A 374 -4.76 -1.20 -10.63
C ASN A 374 -5.68 -1.61 -11.78
N GLU A 375 -6.33 -0.66 -12.44
CA GLU A 375 -7.28 -0.90 -13.54
C GLU A 375 -6.79 -0.24 -14.84
N TYR A 376 -6.92 -0.95 -15.97
CA TYR A 376 -6.41 -0.54 -17.28
C TYR A 376 -7.38 -0.83 -18.43
N GLN A 377 -7.27 -0.06 -19.52
CA GLN A 377 -8.09 -0.22 -20.72
C GLN A 377 -7.75 -1.52 -21.47
N VAL A 378 -8.76 -2.36 -21.71
CA VAL A 378 -8.65 -3.66 -22.39
C VAL A 378 -9.06 -3.64 -23.86
N ASP A 379 -9.69 -2.56 -24.35
CA ASP A 379 -10.14 -2.48 -25.74
C ASP A 379 -8.96 -2.36 -26.73
N HIS A 380 -8.60 -3.49 -27.33
CA HIS A 380 -7.58 -3.63 -28.37
C HIS A 380 -7.86 -2.85 -29.67
N SER A 381 -9.09 -2.37 -29.90
CA SER A 381 -9.39 -1.50 -31.05
C SER A 381 -8.95 -0.05 -30.84
N THR A 382 -8.65 0.34 -29.58
CA THR A 382 -8.23 1.69 -29.21
C THR A 382 -6.70 1.83 -29.11
N ASP A 383 -6.19 3.02 -29.40
CA ASP A 383 -4.81 3.39 -29.08
C ASP A 383 -4.55 3.49 -27.57
N GLN A 384 -5.63 3.63 -26.78
CA GLN A 384 -5.68 3.62 -25.33
C GLN A 384 -5.46 2.24 -24.68
N PHE A 385 -5.40 1.13 -25.44
CA PHE A 385 -5.13 -0.19 -24.85
C PHE A 385 -3.93 -0.14 -23.88
N GLY A 386 -4.07 -0.77 -22.71
CA GLY A 386 -3.06 -0.81 -21.65
C GLY A 386 -2.87 0.51 -20.87
N GLN A 387 -3.58 1.60 -21.21
CA GLN A 387 -3.60 2.84 -20.43
C GLN A 387 -4.22 2.59 -19.06
N TRP A 388 -3.57 3.06 -18.00
CA TRP A 388 -4.13 3.09 -16.66
C TRP A 388 -5.35 4.01 -16.57
N LEU A 389 -6.45 3.47 -16.04
CA LEU A 389 -7.68 4.19 -15.76
C LEU A 389 -7.68 4.70 -14.31
N LYS A 390 -7.43 3.80 -13.35
CA LYS A 390 -7.38 4.13 -11.92
C LYS A 390 -6.59 3.10 -11.11
N TYR A 391 -6.40 3.38 -9.82
CA TYR A 391 -6.12 2.34 -8.83
C TYR A 391 -6.96 2.55 -7.57
N THR A 392 -7.15 1.45 -6.82
CA THR A 392 -7.78 1.40 -5.51
C THR A 392 -6.76 0.89 -4.50
N GLN A 393 -6.56 1.66 -3.44
CA GLN A 393 -5.62 1.36 -2.35
C GLN A 393 -6.35 0.66 -1.21
N TYR A 394 -5.84 -0.51 -0.80
CA TYR A 394 -6.38 -1.27 0.33
C TYR A 394 -5.43 -1.22 1.52
N PHE A 395 -5.98 -1.25 2.73
CA PHE A 395 -5.23 -1.29 4.00
C PHE A 395 -5.97 -2.14 5.06
N ALA A 396 -5.25 -2.73 6.01
CA ALA A 396 -5.89 -3.36 7.18
C ALA A 396 -5.52 -2.64 8.48
N ASN A 397 -6.53 -2.16 9.22
CA ASN A 397 -6.34 -1.41 10.46
C ASN A 397 -5.85 -2.32 11.61
N LEU A 398 -4.54 -2.57 11.68
CA LEU A 398 -3.97 -3.44 12.72
C LEU A 398 -4.11 -2.87 14.14
N THR A 399 -4.34 -1.57 14.32
CA THR A 399 -4.63 -1.01 15.65
C THR A 399 -5.94 -1.59 16.18
N TYR A 400 -6.99 -1.59 15.34
CA TYR A 400 -8.26 -2.24 15.63
C TYR A 400 -8.14 -3.77 15.75
N TRP A 401 -7.50 -4.43 14.78
CA TRP A 401 -7.41 -5.90 14.74
C TRP A 401 -6.50 -6.50 15.82
N ASN A 402 -5.54 -5.75 16.36
CA ASN A 402 -4.78 -6.14 17.56
C ASN A 402 -5.62 -6.16 18.84
N GLU A 403 -6.77 -5.47 18.88
CA GLU A 403 -7.72 -5.50 20.01
C GLU A 403 -8.83 -6.53 19.84
N GLN A 404 -9.17 -6.93 18.61
CA GLN A 404 -10.30 -7.85 18.36
C GLN A 404 -10.01 -9.29 18.82
N ARG A 405 -10.97 -9.89 19.55
CA ARG A 405 -10.92 -11.27 20.05
C ARG A 405 -12.26 -11.96 19.82
N HIS A 406 -12.21 -13.25 19.51
CA HIS A 406 -13.41 -14.08 19.48
C HIS A 406 -14.04 -14.15 20.90
N PRO A 407 -15.35 -13.88 21.08
CA PRO A 407 -15.95 -13.70 22.40
C PRO A 407 -15.75 -14.86 23.38
N ILE A 408 -15.85 -16.10 22.88
CA ILE A 408 -15.73 -17.33 23.68
C ILE A 408 -14.26 -17.76 23.80
N THR A 409 -13.66 -18.24 22.71
CA THR A 409 -12.29 -18.80 22.68
C THR A 409 -11.15 -17.82 22.99
N ARG A 410 -11.41 -16.51 23.01
CA ARG A 410 -10.43 -15.43 23.21
C ARG A 410 -9.22 -15.43 22.24
N LYS A 411 -9.25 -16.22 21.18
CA LYS A 411 -8.29 -16.13 20.06
C LYS A 411 -8.43 -14.78 19.35
N HIS A 412 -7.35 -14.30 18.74
CA HIS A 412 -7.40 -13.13 17.86
C HIS A 412 -8.33 -13.37 16.67
N LEU A 413 -9.09 -12.35 16.27
CA LEU A 413 -9.78 -12.34 14.97
C LEU A 413 -8.80 -11.90 13.89
N ALA A 414 -8.99 -12.40 12.66
CA ALA A 414 -8.11 -12.15 11.53
C ALA A 414 -8.41 -10.79 10.87
N PRO A 415 -7.40 -10.02 10.39
CA PRO A 415 -7.63 -8.71 9.80
C PRO A 415 -8.41 -8.75 8.47
N GLU A 416 -9.40 -7.88 8.31
CA GLU A 416 -9.96 -7.59 6.99
C GLU A 416 -9.28 -6.33 6.42
N PHE A 417 -9.13 -6.31 5.08
CA PHE A 417 -8.65 -5.13 4.37
C PHE A 417 -9.84 -4.29 3.90
N GLU A 418 -9.77 -2.99 4.13
CA GLU A 418 -10.75 -1.99 3.72
C GLU A 418 -10.16 -1.14 2.57
N ILE A 419 -11.01 -0.51 1.77
CA ILE A 419 -10.57 0.52 0.80
C ILE A 419 -10.11 1.74 1.61
N GLU A 420 -8.86 2.17 1.47
CA GLU A 420 -8.41 3.46 1.99
C GLU A 420 -8.88 4.59 1.06
N TYR A 421 -8.68 4.43 -0.25
CA TYR A 421 -9.15 5.36 -1.29
C TYR A 421 -9.06 4.76 -2.70
N SER A 422 -9.70 5.43 -3.66
CA SER A 422 -9.65 5.19 -5.11
C SER A 422 -9.29 6.48 -5.84
N THR A 423 -8.48 6.43 -6.91
CA THR A 423 -8.00 7.67 -7.57
C THR A 423 -9.10 8.45 -8.28
N ASP A 424 -10.12 7.77 -8.79
CA ASP A 424 -11.27 8.39 -9.45
C ASP A 424 -12.20 9.08 -8.43
N GLU A 425 -12.68 8.37 -7.40
CA GLU A 425 -13.61 8.97 -6.43
C GLU A 425 -12.93 10.02 -5.53
N THR A 426 -11.61 9.89 -5.30
CA THR A 426 -10.87 10.74 -4.35
C THR A 426 -10.18 11.92 -5.03
N TYR A 427 -9.56 11.74 -6.19
CA TYR A 427 -8.83 12.81 -6.88
C TYR A 427 -9.55 13.33 -8.14
N ASN A 428 -10.72 12.78 -8.49
CA ASN A 428 -11.46 13.05 -9.71
C ASN A 428 -10.60 12.80 -10.98
N MET A 429 -9.77 11.75 -10.94
CA MET A 429 -8.88 11.34 -12.02
C MET A 429 -9.50 10.17 -12.80
N THR A 430 -10.02 10.44 -14.00
CA THR A 430 -10.60 9.46 -14.92
C THR A 430 -9.57 8.61 -15.66
N ASP A 431 -8.32 9.06 -15.67
CA ASP A 431 -7.16 8.33 -16.16
C ASP A 431 -5.94 8.68 -15.29
N LEU A 432 -4.91 7.82 -15.35
CA LEU A 432 -3.64 8.03 -14.66
C LEU A 432 -2.51 8.38 -15.64
N THR A 433 -2.81 9.11 -16.72
CA THR A 433 -1.78 9.58 -17.66
C THR A 433 -0.85 10.60 -17.01
N ALA A 434 0.32 10.81 -17.64
CA ALA A 434 1.23 11.87 -17.25
C ALA A 434 0.61 13.28 -17.28
N ALA A 435 -0.49 13.50 -18.01
CA ALA A 435 -1.22 14.76 -18.02
C ALA A 435 -2.10 14.92 -16.78
N SER A 436 -2.85 13.88 -16.41
CA SER A 436 -3.70 13.88 -15.22
C SER A 436 -2.88 13.99 -13.93
N TRP A 437 -1.74 13.29 -13.83
CA TRP A 437 -0.79 13.49 -12.71
C TRP A 437 -0.11 14.86 -12.70
N LEU A 438 0.21 15.43 -13.86
CA LEU A 438 0.73 16.81 -13.98
C LEU A 438 -0.30 17.81 -13.44
N ASN A 439 -1.56 17.68 -13.86
CA ASN A 439 -2.67 18.51 -13.42
C ASN A 439 -2.92 18.36 -11.90
N PHE A 440 -2.92 17.14 -11.37
CA PHE A 440 -3.06 16.87 -9.94
C PHE A 440 -1.91 17.49 -9.12
N ALA A 441 -0.66 17.29 -9.54
CA ALA A 441 0.51 17.90 -8.91
C ALA A 441 0.48 19.44 -8.95
N GLN A 442 -0.01 20.02 -10.06
CA GLN A 442 -0.21 21.46 -10.16
C GLN A 442 -1.36 21.94 -9.25
N HIS A 443 -2.46 21.21 -9.11
CA HIS A 443 -3.58 21.54 -8.23
C HIS A 443 -3.20 21.49 -6.74
N ILE A 444 -2.63 20.38 -6.27
CA ILE A 444 -2.22 20.22 -4.86
C ILE A 444 -1.05 21.15 -4.47
N SER A 445 -0.41 21.81 -5.44
CA SER A 445 0.55 22.90 -5.23
C SER A 445 0.01 24.30 -5.56
N SER A 446 -1.17 24.43 -6.17
CA SER A 446 -1.85 25.71 -6.48
C SER A 446 -2.79 26.19 -5.38
N LYS A 447 -3.28 25.30 -4.49
CA LYS A 447 -3.96 25.69 -3.24
C LYS A 447 -3.04 26.51 -2.32
N GLN A 448 -2.92 27.80 -2.65
CA GLN A 448 -2.68 28.90 -1.71
C GLN A 448 -3.83 28.90 -0.70
N VAL A 449 -3.60 29.38 0.53
CA VAL A 449 -4.67 29.44 1.54
C VAL A 449 -5.68 30.51 1.12
N MET A 450 -6.78 30.09 0.49
CA MET A 450 -7.94 30.93 0.21
C MET A 450 -8.59 31.31 1.54
N GLY A 451 -8.26 32.50 2.03
CA GLY A 451 -8.87 33.06 3.24
C GLY A 451 -10.34 33.41 3.00
N CYS A 452 -11.25 32.74 3.69
CA CYS A 452 -12.67 33.10 3.69
C CYS A 452 -12.87 34.42 4.45
N GLY A 453 -12.85 35.55 3.74
CA GLY A 453 -12.97 36.87 4.40
C GLY A 453 -12.63 38.10 3.57
N GLN A 454 -12.88 38.12 2.25
CA GLN A 454 -12.91 39.38 1.49
C GLN A 454 -14.12 39.43 0.55
N SER A 455 -15.17 40.12 0.99
CA SER A 455 -16.18 40.68 0.11
C SER A 455 -15.56 41.83 -0.68
N LYS A 456 -15.30 41.65 -1.98
CA LYS A 456 -15.05 42.80 -2.86
C LYS A 456 -16.37 43.52 -3.08
N SER A 457 -16.50 44.72 -2.55
CA SER A 457 -17.55 45.66 -2.94
C SER A 457 -17.38 46.04 -4.42
N ASN A 458 -18.50 46.25 -5.10
CA ASN A 458 -18.51 46.55 -6.53
C ASN A 458 -17.70 47.82 -6.85
N ALA A 459 -16.81 47.72 -7.82
CA ALA A 459 -16.24 48.84 -8.55
C ALA A 459 -16.09 48.43 -10.02
N PHE A 460 -16.78 49.12 -10.92
CA PHE A 460 -16.72 48.87 -12.35
C PHE A 460 -15.37 49.38 -12.92
N PRO A 461 -14.72 48.65 -13.83
CA PRO A 461 -14.09 49.24 -14.99
C PRO A 461 -15.11 49.39 -16.13
N HIS A 462 -14.98 50.46 -16.92
CA HIS A 462 -15.69 50.62 -18.19
C HIS A 462 -15.00 49.81 -19.31
N ASP A 463 -15.70 49.69 -20.43
CA ASP A 463 -15.20 49.42 -21.79
C ASP A 463 -14.14 50.48 -22.20
N GLU A 464 -13.34 50.38 -23.27
CA GLU A 464 -13.31 49.52 -24.47
C GLU A 464 -11.87 48.91 -24.59
N ASP A 465 -11.48 47.95 -25.43
CA ASP A 465 -11.89 47.54 -26.79
C ASP A 465 -11.96 46.00 -26.97
N ALA A 466 -12.70 45.56 -28.00
CA ALA A 466 -12.71 44.18 -28.52
C ALA A 466 -11.71 44.05 -29.71
N ILE A 467 -11.35 42.89 -30.30
CA ILE A 467 -12.20 41.87 -30.95
C ILE A 467 -11.33 40.61 -31.25
N PRO A 468 -11.90 39.41 -31.54
CA PRO A 468 -11.38 38.15 -30.96
C PRO A 468 -10.83 37.11 -31.95
N GLN A 469 -10.45 35.93 -31.44
CA GLN A 469 -10.91 34.66 -32.04
C GLN A 469 -10.89 33.45 -31.07
N ASN A 470 -11.78 32.48 -31.34
CA ASN A 470 -12.15 31.36 -30.46
C ASN A 470 -11.08 30.27 -30.29
N THR A 471 -11.06 29.60 -29.13
CA THR A 471 -11.62 28.24 -29.01
C THR A 471 -11.71 27.79 -27.54
N ASP A 472 -12.71 26.96 -27.24
CA ASP A 472 -13.21 26.74 -25.88
C ASP A 472 -12.40 25.73 -25.06
N ILE A 473 -11.78 26.21 -23.97
CA ILE A 473 -11.42 25.38 -22.80
C ILE A 473 -11.65 26.19 -21.53
N ASN A 474 -12.84 26.09 -20.90
CA ASN A 474 -13.04 26.35 -19.47
C ASN A 474 -14.46 26.00 -18.98
N THR A 475 -14.64 24.82 -18.38
CA THR A 475 -15.70 24.58 -17.38
C THR A 475 -15.40 23.34 -16.53
N ILE A 476 -14.40 23.43 -15.65
CA ILE A 476 -14.20 22.45 -14.58
C ILE A 476 -14.66 23.10 -13.27
N ASN A 477 -15.72 22.57 -12.67
CA ASN A 477 -16.22 23.04 -11.38
C ASN A 477 -15.16 22.89 -10.29
N GLN A 478 -14.94 23.94 -9.51
CA GLN A 478 -14.00 23.91 -8.38
C GLN A 478 -14.60 23.15 -7.19
N GLN A 479 -14.54 21.82 -7.24
CA GLN A 479 -14.75 20.97 -6.07
C GLN A 479 -13.47 20.83 -5.25
N ASP A 480 -13.65 20.62 -3.95
CA ASP A 480 -12.57 20.74 -2.97
C ASP A 480 -11.73 19.46 -2.92
N VAL A 481 -10.71 19.38 -3.79
CA VAL A 481 -9.78 18.23 -3.86
C VAL A 481 -9.23 17.89 -2.46
N PRO A 482 -9.40 16.63 -1.98
CA PRO A 482 -8.95 16.20 -0.65
C PRO A 482 -7.41 16.17 -0.55
N PRO A 483 -6.85 16.08 0.68
CA PRO A 483 -5.41 15.91 0.85
C PRO A 483 -4.93 14.61 0.20
N ILE A 484 -3.67 14.59 -0.25
CA ILE A 484 -2.97 13.38 -0.68
C ILE A 484 -3.16 12.30 0.39
N VAL A 485 -3.74 11.18 0.00
CA VAL A 485 -3.80 9.98 0.82
C VAL A 485 -2.47 9.26 0.68
N ILE A 486 -1.45 9.80 1.34
CA ILE A 486 -0.37 8.95 1.83
C ILE A 486 -0.98 8.13 2.96
N THR A 487 -0.77 6.81 2.95
CA THR A 487 -1.13 5.88 4.03
C THR A 487 -0.86 6.50 5.39
N LYS A 488 -1.91 6.90 6.09
CA LYS A 488 -1.77 7.92 7.13
C LYS A 488 -1.08 7.38 8.38
N ALA A 489 0.05 8.00 8.74
CA ALA A 489 0.61 7.99 10.08
C ALA A 489 -0.39 8.62 11.08
N HIS A 490 -1.37 7.82 11.52
CA HIS A 490 -2.44 8.26 12.40
C HIS A 490 -1.93 8.38 13.83
N SER A 491 -1.50 9.59 14.19
CA SER A 491 -1.01 9.96 15.52
C SER A 491 -1.86 9.38 16.66
N ILE A 492 -1.24 8.48 17.44
CA ILE A 492 -1.78 7.95 18.69
C ILE A 492 -1.62 9.05 19.74
N ALA A 493 -2.73 9.64 20.16
CA ALA A 493 -2.72 10.67 21.20
C ALA A 493 -2.50 10.02 22.59
N SER A 494 -1.43 10.42 23.28
CA SER A 494 -1.25 10.13 24.70
C SER A 494 -2.41 10.70 25.53
N VAL A 495 -2.75 10.01 26.62
CA VAL A 495 -3.79 10.46 27.55
C VAL A 495 -3.12 10.93 28.84
N ASP A 496 -2.72 12.20 28.87
CA ASP A 496 -2.21 12.83 30.08
C ASP A 496 -3.34 13.04 31.09
N SER A 497 -3.39 12.16 32.10
CA SER A 497 -4.37 12.22 33.17
C SER A 497 -3.94 13.22 34.25
N LEU A 498 -4.45 14.44 34.18
CA LEU A 498 -4.47 15.40 35.29
C LEU A 498 -5.12 14.77 36.54
N LEU A 499 -4.37 14.64 37.63
CA LEU A 499 -4.87 14.52 39.00
C LEU A 499 -3.85 15.18 39.98
N PRO A 500 -4.26 15.55 41.21
CA PRO A 500 -3.73 16.76 41.86
C PRO A 500 -2.50 16.54 42.75
N GLN A 501 -1.91 17.67 43.16
CA GLN A 501 -0.89 17.75 44.20
C GLN A 501 -1.41 17.20 45.54
N SER A 502 -0.58 16.38 46.20
CA SER A 502 -0.66 16.08 47.64
C SER A 502 0.74 16.11 48.24
N THR A 503 0.83 16.37 49.54
CA THR A 503 2.06 16.89 50.19
C THR A 503 2.89 15.85 50.95
N SER A 504 4.07 16.28 51.42
CA SER A 504 5.06 15.59 52.27
C SER A 504 5.94 14.53 51.58
N ALA A 505 7.15 14.20 52.05
CA ALA A 505 8.20 14.96 52.78
C ALA A 505 9.48 14.09 52.87
N ASN A 506 10.63 14.71 53.19
CA ASN A 506 11.84 14.09 53.77
C ASN A 506 12.59 12.95 53.01
N ALA A 507 13.66 13.32 52.31
CA ALA A 507 14.98 12.66 52.37
C ALA A 507 16.02 13.64 51.78
N VAL A 508 16.77 14.39 52.61
CA VAL A 508 18.12 14.03 53.08
C VAL A 508 19.11 13.82 51.93
N ALA A 509 20.01 14.79 51.76
CA ALA A 509 21.18 14.66 50.88
C ALA A 509 22.33 13.97 51.62
N MET A 510 23.17 13.24 50.89
CA MET A 510 24.55 12.98 51.28
C MET A 510 25.48 13.19 50.08
N ASP A 511 26.51 14.00 50.31
CA ASP A 511 27.61 14.28 49.38
C ASP A 511 28.65 13.14 49.47
N THR A 512 29.20 12.71 48.33
CA THR A 512 30.60 12.27 48.31
C THR A 512 31.18 12.34 46.91
N LYS A 513 32.09 13.30 46.72
CA LYS A 513 33.01 13.37 45.58
C LYS A 513 33.95 12.16 45.58
N ASN A 514 34.37 11.73 44.40
CA ASN A 514 35.78 11.89 44.00
C ASN A 514 35.96 11.67 42.50
N SER A 515 37.07 12.16 41.97
CA SER A 515 37.23 12.54 40.56
C SER A 515 38.60 12.16 40.01
N VAL A 516 38.64 11.60 38.78
CA VAL A 516 39.56 11.98 37.67
C VAL A 516 41.09 11.72 37.90
N PRO A 517 41.97 11.65 36.87
CA PRO A 517 41.82 11.38 35.43
C PRO A 517 42.23 9.89 35.10
N LEU A 518 42.14 9.31 33.90
CA LEU A 518 42.61 9.66 32.55
C LEU A 518 44.13 9.85 32.42
N GLU A 519 44.78 8.99 31.63
CA GLU A 519 46.04 9.30 30.95
C GLU A 519 46.09 8.54 29.62
N HIS A 520 46.74 9.12 28.60
CA HIS A 520 46.92 8.52 27.28
C HIS A 520 48.27 7.79 27.23
N ASP A 521 48.39 6.77 26.37
CA ASP A 521 49.45 6.83 25.37
C ASP A 521 49.16 5.96 24.14
N ALA A 522 49.88 6.20 23.05
CA ALA A 522 49.80 5.44 21.81
C ALA A 522 51.20 5.19 21.22
N ILE A 523 51.42 4.03 20.58
CA ILE A 523 52.49 3.84 19.59
C ILE A 523 52.20 2.63 18.69
N GLN A 524 52.88 2.58 17.55
CA GLN A 524 52.53 1.76 16.38
C GLN A 524 53.31 0.43 16.29
N ASN A 525 52.82 -0.43 15.37
CA ASN A 525 53.59 -1.38 14.55
C ASN A 525 54.34 -2.54 15.22
N GLY A 526 53.95 -3.76 14.84
CA GLY A 526 54.74 -4.99 15.00
C GLY A 526 54.12 -6.11 14.16
N SER A 527 54.94 -6.80 13.35
CA SER A 527 54.46 -7.81 12.39
C SER A 527 55.13 -9.17 12.58
N ALA A 528 54.43 -10.19 12.08
CA ALA A 528 54.94 -11.47 11.61
C ALA A 528 55.09 -12.65 12.59
N THR A 529 54.57 -13.77 12.09
CA THR A 529 55.10 -15.15 12.12
C THR A 529 54.96 -16.08 13.34
N ASP A 530 54.59 -17.30 12.94
CA ASP A 530 54.90 -18.63 13.46
C ASP A 530 54.09 -19.27 14.59
N ALA A 531 53.65 -20.49 14.25
CA ALA A 531 52.73 -21.35 14.98
C ALA A 531 53.46 -22.27 15.98
N GLN A 532 52.70 -22.85 16.92
CA GLN A 532 52.55 -24.31 16.94
C GLN A 532 51.38 -24.81 17.82
N ASN A 533 51.06 -26.09 17.66
CA ASN A 533 49.94 -26.84 18.25
C ASN A 533 49.86 -26.79 19.78
N MET A 534 48.64 -26.87 20.33
CA MET A 534 48.34 -27.74 21.48
C MET A 534 46.94 -28.38 21.37
N SER A 535 46.79 -29.55 22.00
CA SER A 535 45.69 -30.52 21.86
C SER A 535 44.29 -30.04 22.26
N GLU A 536 43.28 -30.65 21.61
CA GLU A 536 41.87 -30.65 22.03
C GLU A 536 41.64 -31.31 23.41
N LYS A 537 40.52 -30.96 24.07
CA LYS A 537 39.58 -31.90 24.73
C LYS A 537 38.19 -31.22 24.91
N PRO A 538 37.10 -31.99 25.11
CA PRO A 538 35.79 -31.65 24.55
C PRO A 538 34.92 -30.69 25.39
N PRO A 539 33.90 -30.06 24.77
CA PRO A 539 32.87 -29.31 25.48
C PRO A 539 31.96 -30.23 26.31
N VAL A 540 31.47 -29.71 27.43
CA VAL A 540 30.50 -30.39 28.30
C VAL A 540 29.09 -30.28 27.71
N ILE A 541 28.41 -31.41 27.58
CA ILE A 541 26.98 -31.47 27.23
C ILE A 541 26.17 -31.00 28.45
N ILE A 542 25.30 -30.01 28.24
CA ILE A 542 24.23 -29.65 29.18
C ILE A 542 22.92 -29.90 28.44
N GLU A 543 22.14 -30.87 28.92
CA GLU A 543 20.88 -31.26 28.30
C GLU A 543 19.76 -30.24 28.55
N GLU A 544 18.71 -30.33 27.72
CA GLU A 544 17.62 -29.36 27.67
C GLU A 544 16.75 -29.31 28.93
N ARG A 545 16.11 -28.15 29.13
CA ARG A 545 14.78 -28.09 29.74
C ARG A 545 13.86 -27.08 29.05
N THR A 546 13.81 -27.18 27.73
CA THR A 546 12.96 -26.38 26.85
C THR A 546 11.50 -26.81 27.04
N GLN A 547 10.68 -25.99 27.70
CA GLN A 547 9.24 -26.25 27.76
C GLN A 547 8.61 -25.95 26.40
N VAL A 548 8.20 -27.00 25.69
CA VAL A 548 7.46 -26.87 24.42
C VAL A 548 6.08 -26.28 24.72
N HIS A 549 5.85 -25.06 24.25
CA HIS A 549 4.51 -24.51 24.12
C HIS A 549 3.97 -24.81 22.71
N ASP A 550 2.87 -25.55 22.68
CA ASP A 550 2.20 -26.04 21.48
C ASP A 550 1.71 -24.90 20.57
N TYR A 551 2.30 -24.82 19.37
CA TYR A 551 1.81 -24.02 18.24
C TYR A 551 1.43 -24.98 17.13
N GLY A 552 0.16 -25.40 17.13
CA GLY A 552 -0.35 -26.47 16.26
C GLY A 552 -0.01 -26.30 14.77
N GLU A 553 0.56 -27.35 14.21
CA GLU A 553 0.90 -27.50 12.80
C GLU A 553 -0.38 -27.60 11.92
N PRO A 554 -0.31 -27.21 10.62
CA PRO A 554 -1.37 -27.53 9.67
C PRO A 554 -1.44 -29.05 9.41
N PRO A 555 -2.63 -29.61 9.08
CA PRO A 555 -2.80 -31.04 8.89
C PRO A 555 -2.00 -31.55 7.69
N ASN A 556 -1.15 -32.55 7.93
CA ASN A 556 -0.38 -33.23 6.89
C ASN A 556 -1.26 -34.27 6.18
N LEU A 557 -1.08 -34.44 4.86
CA LEU A 557 -1.83 -35.41 4.07
C LEU A 557 -1.10 -36.76 4.06
N GLU A 558 -1.70 -37.80 4.66
CA GLU A 558 -1.07 -39.13 4.72
C GLU A 558 -1.07 -39.87 3.37
N GLU A 559 0.03 -40.58 3.11
CA GLU A 559 0.16 -41.50 1.98
C GLU A 559 -0.54 -42.84 2.27
N HIS A 560 -1.60 -43.17 1.53
CA HIS A 560 -2.13 -44.53 1.53
C HIS A 560 -1.49 -45.42 0.46
N ASN A 561 -0.50 -46.20 0.88
CA ASN A 561 0.12 -47.26 0.08
C ASN A 561 -0.87 -48.38 -0.28
N SER A 562 -0.70 -48.96 -1.47
CA SER A 562 -1.70 -49.82 -2.11
C SER A 562 -1.60 -51.30 -1.74
N LYS A 563 -2.76 -52.00 -1.71
CA LYS A 563 -2.86 -53.47 -1.78
C LYS A 563 -4.05 -53.92 -2.64
N GLN A 564 -3.80 -54.97 -3.42
CA GLN A 564 -4.72 -55.72 -4.29
C GLN A 564 -5.68 -56.61 -3.44
N ALA A 565 -6.83 -57.15 -3.86
CA ALA A 565 -7.68 -57.10 -5.08
C ALA A 565 -9.16 -57.38 -4.62
N THR A 566 -10.25 -57.32 -5.40
CA THR A 566 -10.62 -58.19 -6.54
C THR A 566 -11.97 -57.73 -7.15
N ILE A 567 -12.22 -58.02 -8.44
CA ILE A 567 -13.40 -57.57 -9.21
C ILE A 567 -14.59 -58.55 -9.11
N ARG A 568 -15.83 -58.01 -9.08
CA ARG A 568 -17.03 -58.62 -9.70
C ARG A 568 -17.87 -57.55 -10.42
N GLN A 569 -18.56 -57.96 -11.49
CA GLN A 569 -19.39 -57.11 -12.37
C GLN A 569 -20.90 -57.37 -12.14
N VAL A 570 -21.79 -56.45 -12.58
CA VAL A 570 -22.72 -56.64 -13.73
C VAL A 570 -23.71 -55.45 -13.92
N LYS A 571 -23.74 -54.94 -15.16
CA LYS A 571 -24.68 -54.12 -15.99
C LYS A 571 -25.89 -53.30 -15.44
N PRO A 572 -26.28 -52.18 -16.12
CA PRO A 572 -27.44 -51.31 -15.82
C PRO A 572 -28.62 -51.36 -16.83
N ILE A 573 -29.77 -50.76 -16.47
CA ILE A 573 -31.01 -50.49 -17.25
C ILE A 573 -31.74 -49.25 -16.61
N VAL A 574 -32.61 -48.42 -17.22
CA VAL A 574 -32.59 -47.60 -18.48
C VAL A 574 -33.94 -46.81 -18.63
N ILE A 575 -33.93 -45.56 -19.16
CA ILE A 575 -35.10 -44.73 -19.60
C ILE A 575 -36.03 -44.21 -18.44
N ASN A 576 -36.81 -43.10 -18.49
CA ASN A 576 -37.28 -42.17 -19.56
C ASN A 576 -37.33 -40.66 -19.12
N SER A 577 -37.77 -39.75 -20.01
CA SER A 577 -38.22 -38.34 -19.76
C SER A 577 -39.68 -38.09 -20.20
N PRO A 578 -40.30 -36.91 -19.91
CA PRO A 578 -40.59 -35.86 -20.96
C PRO A 578 -40.34 -34.38 -20.47
N GLU A 579 -39.91 -33.40 -21.29
CA GLU A 579 -40.67 -32.45 -22.17
C GLU A 579 -41.68 -31.51 -21.45
N SER A 580 -41.91 -30.22 -21.77
CA SER A 580 -41.31 -29.14 -22.62
C SER A 580 -41.82 -27.74 -22.09
N ILE A 581 -41.94 -26.52 -22.69
CA ILE A 581 -42.01 -25.86 -24.04
C ILE A 581 -41.59 -24.33 -23.93
N SER A 582 -41.05 -23.74 -25.02
CA SER A 582 -40.98 -22.28 -25.44
C SER A 582 -40.25 -21.16 -24.65
N GLU A 583 -39.52 -20.33 -25.43
CA GLU A 583 -39.09 -18.94 -25.15
C GLU A 583 -40.18 -17.89 -25.53
N PRO A 584 -39.98 -16.58 -25.24
CA PRO A 584 -39.96 -15.60 -26.33
C PRO A 584 -38.87 -14.50 -26.22
N THR A 585 -38.76 -13.64 -27.25
CA THR A 585 -37.56 -12.89 -27.63
C THR A 585 -37.60 -11.36 -27.39
N ILE A 586 -36.53 -10.81 -26.80
CA ILE A 586 -35.94 -9.43 -26.87
C ILE A 586 -36.84 -8.18 -27.02
N VAL A 587 -36.66 -7.22 -26.10
CA VAL A 587 -36.69 -5.75 -26.37
C VAL A 587 -35.52 -5.07 -25.60
N PRO A 588 -34.83 -4.03 -26.12
CA PRO A 588 -33.66 -3.41 -25.46
C PRO A 588 -33.97 -2.47 -24.28
N ALA A 589 -32.94 -2.13 -23.50
CA ALA A 589 -33.03 -1.26 -22.32
C ALA A 589 -32.92 0.25 -22.64
N SER A 590 -33.98 0.80 -23.21
CA SER A 590 -34.30 2.24 -23.16
C SER A 590 -35.73 2.45 -22.63
N ASP A 591 -36.06 3.69 -22.24
CA ASP A 591 -37.44 4.12 -21.90
C ASP A 591 -38.05 3.74 -20.53
N ILE A 592 -37.22 3.61 -19.47
CA ILE A 592 -37.71 3.62 -18.07
C ILE A 592 -37.64 5.01 -17.42
N PRO A 593 -38.49 5.97 -17.83
CA PRO A 593 -38.96 7.00 -16.89
C PRO A 593 -40.48 7.22 -16.88
N GLN A 594 -41.30 6.41 -17.55
CA GLN A 594 -42.78 6.61 -17.59
C GLN A 594 -43.58 5.77 -16.57
N ALA A 595 -43.01 4.72 -15.98
CA ALA A 595 -43.70 3.77 -15.09
C ALA A 595 -44.12 4.31 -13.69
N LYS A 596 -44.09 5.64 -13.46
CA LYS A 596 -44.56 6.29 -12.23
C LYS A 596 -45.83 7.13 -12.38
N ALA A 597 -46.26 7.46 -13.60
CA ALA A 597 -47.49 8.22 -13.82
C ALA A 597 -48.76 7.35 -13.61
N ALA A 598 -48.79 6.18 -14.26
CA ALA A 598 -49.96 5.27 -14.24
C ALA A 598 -50.33 4.71 -12.85
N ALA A 599 -49.45 4.80 -11.86
CA ALA A 599 -49.73 4.36 -10.49
C ALA A 599 -50.63 5.35 -9.70
N VAL A 600 -50.77 6.60 -10.17
CA VAL A 600 -51.61 7.62 -9.52
C VAL A 600 -53.06 7.57 -10.03
N GLU A 601 -53.27 7.28 -11.33
CA GLU A 601 -54.60 7.10 -11.91
C GLU A 601 -55.33 5.84 -11.41
N ALA A 602 -54.62 4.87 -10.84
CA ALA A 602 -55.18 3.62 -10.33
C ALA A 602 -55.90 3.73 -8.96
N GLY A 603 -55.86 4.89 -8.29
CA GLY A 603 -56.71 5.17 -7.11
C GLY A 603 -56.39 4.42 -5.81
N ILE A 604 -55.19 3.81 -5.69
CA ILE A 604 -54.84 2.93 -4.56
C ILE A 604 -54.41 3.70 -3.28
N LEU A 605 -54.12 5.00 -3.35
CA LEU A 605 -53.78 5.85 -2.19
C LEU A 605 -54.47 7.23 -2.25
N ALA A 606 -54.82 7.77 -1.08
CA ALA A 606 -55.63 8.98 -0.92
C ALA A 606 -54.80 10.24 -0.58
N PRO A 607 -55.30 11.46 -0.89
CA PRO A 607 -54.57 12.72 -0.69
C PRO A 607 -54.74 13.30 0.73
N SER A 608 -53.78 14.13 1.15
CA SER A 608 -53.91 15.04 2.30
C SER A 608 -53.49 16.46 1.92
N SER A 609 -54.39 17.42 2.07
CA SER A 609 -54.20 18.83 1.68
C SER A 609 -53.40 19.64 2.70
N ASN A 610 -52.63 20.62 2.20
CA ASN A 610 -52.71 22.01 2.65
C ASN A 610 -51.89 22.91 1.72
N GLU A 611 -52.55 23.87 1.08
CA GLU A 611 -51.88 25.01 0.42
C GLU A 611 -51.87 26.22 1.37
N SER A 612 -50.78 26.99 1.36
CA SER A 612 -50.78 28.39 1.79
C SER A 612 -49.79 29.20 0.96
N THR A 613 -50.20 30.40 0.58
CA THR A 613 -49.58 31.27 -0.43
C THR A 613 -48.29 31.97 0.06
N PRO A 614 -47.51 32.61 -0.85
CA PRO A 614 -46.05 32.67 -0.68
C PRO A 614 -45.52 33.89 0.09
N MET A 615 -44.36 33.71 0.74
CA MET A 615 -43.46 34.80 1.14
C MET A 615 -41.98 34.39 1.07
N GLU A 616 -41.18 35.34 0.58
CA GLU A 616 -39.75 35.58 0.83
C GLU A 616 -38.69 34.52 0.49
N SER A 617 -37.61 35.00 -0.13
CA SER A 617 -36.42 34.23 -0.49
C SER A 617 -35.55 33.94 0.74
N SER A 618 -35.64 32.73 1.28
CA SER A 618 -34.60 32.21 2.18
C SER A 618 -33.40 31.71 1.36
N SER A 619 -32.19 32.10 1.77
CA SER A 619 -30.96 31.56 1.19
C SER A 619 -30.82 30.09 1.61
N SER A 620 -30.56 29.20 0.66
CA SER A 620 -30.46 27.77 0.93
C SER A 620 -29.21 27.45 1.77
N ILE A 621 -29.41 27.36 3.08
CA ILE A 621 -28.40 26.86 4.02
C ILE A 621 -27.98 25.47 3.55
N THR A 622 -26.72 25.33 3.12
CA THR A 622 -26.21 24.01 2.72
C THR A 622 -26.07 23.12 3.95
N ALA A 623 -26.35 21.84 3.78
CA ALA A 623 -26.20 20.82 4.80
C ALA A 623 -25.17 19.77 4.35
N TRP A 624 -24.49 19.16 5.31
CA TRP A 624 -23.64 17.99 5.07
C TRP A 624 -24.30 16.77 5.70
N SER A 625 -24.46 15.73 4.89
CA SER A 625 -24.86 14.40 5.34
C SER A 625 -23.72 13.79 6.15
N ILE A 626 -24.00 13.23 7.32
CA ILE A 626 -23.06 12.35 8.04
C ILE A 626 -23.71 10.98 8.27
N LEU A 627 -22.91 9.91 8.24
CA LEU A 627 -23.39 8.54 8.32
C LEU A 627 -23.17 7.97 9.72
N ILE A 628 -24.24 7.64 10.44
CA ILE A 628 -24.14 7.04 11.77
C ILE A 628 -24.21 5.51 11.64
N ARG A 629 -23.07 4.83 11.84
CA ARG A 629 -22.94 3.37 11.71
C ARG A 629 -23.02 2.66 13.06
N ARG A 630 -23.90 1.67 13.22
CA ARG A 630 -24.02 0.89 14.46
C ARG A 630 -23.03 -0.28 14.53
N ASN A 631 -22.62 -0.68 15.74
CA ASN A 631 -21.71 -1.82 16.00
C ASN A 631 -22.34 -3.22 15.73
N SER A 632 -23.26 -3.35 14.78
CA SER A 632 -23.85 -4.63 14.38
C SER A 632 -24.07 -4.63 12.87
N SER A 633 -23.55 -5.67 12.21
CA SER A 633 -23.47 -5.82 10.75
C SER A 633 -24.82 -5.95 10.03
N SER A 634 -25.93 -5.97 10.76
CA SER A 634 -27.29 -6.08 10.23
C SER A 634 -28.02 -4.75 9.99
N PHE A 635 -27.43 -3.61 10.37
CA PHE A 635 -28.09 -2.30 10.29
C PHE A 635 -27.54 -1.42 9.16
N LYS A 636 -28.45 -0.77 8.42
CA LYS A 636 -28.12 0.33 7.50
C LYS A 636 -27.64 1.55 8.30
N ASP A 637 -26.70 2.31 7.74
CA ASP A 637 -26.25 3.58 8.31
C ASP A 637 -27.42 4.58 8.37
N ILE A 638 -27.49 5.34 9.47
CA ILE A 638 -28.49 6.41 9.64
C ILE A 638 -27.87 7.72 9.17
N THR A 639 -28.38 8.28 8.06
CA THR A 639 -27.97 9.60 7.59
C THR A 639 -28.51 10.70 8.52
N VAL A 640 -27.65 11.62 8.92
CA VAL A 640 -28.01 12.83 9.68
C VAL A 640 -27.47 14.06 8.97
N GLU A 641 -28.33 15.02 8.66
CA GLU A 641 -27.91 16.32 8.13
C GLU A 641 -27.43 17.25 9.26
N ILE A 642 -26.27 17.87 9.06
CA ILE A 642 -25.69 18.94 9.91
C ILE A 642 -25.50 20.25 9.10
N PRO A 643 -25.69 21.45 9.71
CA PRO A 643 -25.46 22.73 9.04
C PRO A 643 -24.00 22.95 8.62
N THR A 644 -23.77 23.62 7.49
CA THR A 644 -22.42 24.04 7.07
C THR A 644 -21.94 25.37 7.68
N ILE A 645 -22.86 26.13 8.28
CA ILE A 645 -22.63 27.43 8.92
C ILE A 645 -23.13 27.41 10.38
N GLU A 646 -22.74 28.40 11.19
CA GLU A 646 -23.29 28.52 12.55
C GLU A 646 -24.80 28.84 12.53
N PRO A 647 -25.61 28.30 13.47
CA PRO A 647 -25.22 27.45 14.60
C PRO A 647 -24.99 25.97 14.21
N PHE A 648 -23.81 25.45 14.53
CA PHE A 648 -23.45 24.06 14.30
C PHE A 648 -24.18 23.09 15.26
N MET A 649 -24.51 21.90 14.76
CA MET A 649 -25.23 20.87 15.52
C MET A 649 -24.31 20.16 16.52
N THR A 650 -24.75 19.96 17.76
CA THR A 650 -23.93 19.24 18.76
C THR A 650 -24.10 17.72 18.68
N VAL A 651 -23.13 17.01 19.25
CA VAL A 651 -23.18 15.55 19.47
C VAL A 651 -24.42 15.14 20.27
N ALA A 652 -24.88 15.96 21.22
CA ALA A 652 -26.14 15.71 21.94
C ALA A 652 -27.36 15.78 21.02
N ASP A 653 -27.35 16.67 20.02
CA ASP A 653 -28.45 16.83 19.07
C ASP A 653 -28.50 15.66 18.09
N VAL A 654 -27.34 15.22 17.59
CA VAL A 654 -27.22 14.01 16.76
C VAL A 654 -27.66 12.78 17.54
N LYS A 655 -27.30 12.65 18.84
CA LYS A 655 -27.81 11.57 19.69
C LYS A 655 -29.34 11.60 19.84
N ARG A 656 -29.98 12.77 19.93
CA ARG A 656 -31.46 12.86 19.93
C ARG A 656 -32.11 12.48 18.60
N LYS A 657 -31.38 12.56 17.47
CA LYS A 657 -31.84 12.05 16.16
C LYS A 657 -31.69 10.53 16.00
N ILE A 658 -31.05 9.81 16.94
CA ILE A 658 -30.81 8.36 16.83
C ILE A 658 -31.69 7.61 17.85
N HIS A 659 -32.73 6.93 17.36
CA HIS A 659 -33.63 6.15 18.22
C HIS A 659 -32.92 4.95 18.86
N VAL A 660 -32.97 4.83 20.19
CA VAL A 660 -32.40 3.72 20.99
C VAL A 660 -33.47 3.14 21.92
N GLU A 661 -33.37 1.85 22.25
CA GLU A 661 -34.36 1.18 23.09
C GLU A 661 -34.28 1.64 24.56
N THR A 662 -35.39 1.52 25.28
CA THR A 662 -35.48 1.84 26.71
C THR A 662 -34.42 1.08 27.52
N GLY A 663 -33.59 1.82 28.28
CA GLY A 663 -32.49 1.27 29.07
C GLY A 663 -31.14 1.16 28.33
N GLN A 664 -31.09 1.47 27.04
CA GLN A 664 -29.84 1.58 26.28
C GLN A 664 -29.24 3.00 26.37
N GLN A 665 -27.94 3.11 26.14
CA GLN A 665 -27.19 4.36 25.98
C GLN A 665 -26.34 4.30 24.71
N ILE A 666 -26.00 5.48 24.18
CA ILE A 666 -25.24 5.63 22.93
C ILE A 666 -24.01 6.54 23.11
N LYS A 667 -22.84 5.99 22.78
CA LYS A 667 -21.59 6.73 22.60
C LYS A 667 -21.34 6.85 21.09
N LEU A 668 -21.19 8.09 20.64
CA LEU A 668 -20.73 8.38 19.28
C LEU A 668 -19.21 8.42 19.30
N ILE A 669 -18.58 7.82 18.30
CA ILE A 669 -17.14 7.66 18.16
C ILE A 669 -16.76 8.12 16.76
N HIS A 670 -15.83 9.07 16.65
CA HIS A 670 -15.28 9.50 15.36
C HIS A 670 -13.76 9.56 15.46
N LEU A 671 -13.06 8.99 14.47
CA LEU A 671 -11.60 8.85 14.47
C LEU A 671 -11.04 8.28 15.79
N GLY A 672 -11.66 7.21 16.28
CA GLY A 672 -11.29 6.52 17.52
C GLY A 672 -11.66 7.24 18.83
N LYS A 673 -12.13 8.50 18.78
CA LYS A 673 -12.43 9.30 19.99
C LYS A 673 -13.92 9.28 20.31
N ILE A 674 -14.26 8.97 21.56
CA ILE A 674 -15.63 9.11 22.09
C ILE A 674 -15.98 10.60 22.13
N LEU A 675 -17.07 10.97 21.47
CA LEU A 675 -17.49 12.36 21.32
C LEU A 675 -18.30 12.85 22.54
N GLN A 676 -17.87 13.99 23.08
CA GLN A 676 -18.53 14.66 24.21
C GLN A 676 -19.85 15.29 23.76
N ASN A 677 -20.88 15.24 24.61
CA ASN A 677 -22.24 15.68 24.27
C ASN A 677 -22.31 17.15 23.82
N ASN A 678 -21.52 18.03 24.43
CA ASN A 678 -21.44 19.46 24.14
C ASN A 678 -20.49 19.80 22.97
N ALA A 679 -19.92 18.81 22.28
CA ALA A 679 -19.04 19.05 21.15
C ALA A 679 -19.84 19.38 19.88
N ALA A 680 -19.44 20.42 19.15
CA ALA A 680 -20.10 20.84 17.91
C ALA A 680 -19.57 20.06 16.70
N LEU A 681 -20.46 19.45 15.91
CA LEU A 681 -20.09 18.85 14.63
C LEU A 681 -20.00 19.94 13.56
N VAL A 682 -18.83 20.08 12.97
CA VAL A 682 -18.52 21.12 11.96
C VAL A 682 -18.04 20.47 10.66
N PRO A 683 -18.27 21.09 9.49
CA PRO A 683 -17.64 20.68 8.24
C PRO A 683 -16.12 20.58 8.37
N SER A 684 -15.53 19.54 7.77
CA SER A 684 -14.07 19.38 7.70
C SER A 684 -13.35 20.51 6.96
N SER A 685 -14.08 21.26 6.12
CA SER A 685 -13.61 22.46 5.39
C SER A 685 -13.41 23.70 6.28
N CYS A 686 -14.02 23.78 7.47
CA CYS A 686 -13.84 24.92 8.38
C CYS A 686 -12.36 25.07 8.80
N SER A 687 -11.85 26.30 8.95
CA SER A 687 -10.42 26.51 9.32
C SER A 687 -10.14 26.22 10.80
N LYS A 688 -8.88 26.05 11.21
CA LYS A 688 -8.52 25.79 12.63
C LYS A 688 -8.72 27.02 13.54
N SER A 689 -8.63 28.23 13.00
CA SER A 689 -8.75 29.50 13.75
C SER A 689 -10.19 29.90 14.06
N GLN A 690 -11.20 29.17 13.55
CA GLN A 690 -12.63 29.47 13.72
C GLN A 690 -13.34 28.48 14.66
N LEU A 691 -12.60 27.59 15.34
CA LEU A 691 -13.19 26.54 16.17
C LEU A 691 -13.16 26.87 17.65
N LYS A 692 -14.34 26.83 18.28
CA LYS A 692 -14.48 26.68 19.74
C LYS A 692 -13.73 25.40 20.17
N GLN A 693 -13.12 25.40 21.35
CA GLN A 693 -12.16 24.35 21.82
C GLN A 693 -12.66 22.90 21.77
N ASN A 694 -13.97 22.68 21.61
CA ASN A 694 -14.64 21.38 21.62
C ASN A 694 -15.40 21.12 20.29
N ALA A 695 -14.81 21.45 19.14
CA ALA A 695 -15.41 21.19 17.82
C ALA A 695 -14.85 19.91 17.16
N VAL A 696 -15.74 19.11 16.59
CA VAL A 696 -15.46 17.84 15.91
C VAL A 696 -15.69 18.04 14.42
N ARG A 697 -14.62 17.94 13.63
CA ARG A 697 -14.70 17.99 12.16
C ARG A 697 -15.27 16.68 11.64
N VAL A 698 -16.25 16.76 10.74
CA VAL A 698 -16.79 15.60 10.02
C VAL A 698 -16.80 15.92 8.53
N ALA A 699 -16.46 14.94 7.68
CA ALA A 699 -16.55 15.08 6.22
C ALA A 699 -18.01 14.97 5.75
N ASN A 700 -18.34 15.48 4.56
CA ASN A 700 -19.60 15.14 3.91
C ASN A 700 -19.61 13.63 3.59
N ARG A 701 -20.73 12.96 3.89
CA ARG A 701 -20.89 11.50 4.00
C ARG A 701 -19.94 10.80 4.98
N GLY A 702 -19.28 11.57 5.86
CA GLY A 702 -18.32 11.05 6.84
C GLY A 702 -18.98 10.18 7.90
N VAL A 703 -18.32 9.07 8.26
CA VAL A 703 -18.87 8.07 9.19
C VAL A 703 -18.57 8.43 10.65
N ILE A 704 -19.58 8.33 11.51
CA ILE A 704 -19.47 8.31 12.96
C ILE A 704 -20.00 6.96 13.46
N GLN A 705 -19.19 6.22 14.21
CA GLN A 705 -19.60 4.96 14.81
C GLN A 705 -20.50 5.22 16.04
N ALA A 706 -21.54 4.39 16.19
CA ALA A 706 -22.52 4.42 17.26
C ALA A 706 -22.41 3.14 18.09
N MET A 707 -21.63 3.21 19.16
CA MET A 707 -21.57 2.16 20.17
C MET A 707 -22.79 2.29 21.08
N VAL A 708 -23.75 1.39 20.88
CA VAL A 708 -24.92 1.21 21.73
C VAL A 708 -24.59 0.17 22.82
N TYR A 709 -24.94 0.46 24.07
CA TYR A 709 -24.72 -0.42 25.21
C TYR A 709 -25.90 -0.35 26.18
N ARG A 710 -26.14 -1.41 26.96
CA ARG A 710 -27.09 -1.38 28.08
C ARG A 710 -26.42 -0.70 29.28
N LYS A 711 -27.20 0.04 30.07
CA LYS A 711 -26.72 0.77 31.25
C LYS A 711 -26.44 -0.18 32.43
#